data_AF-A0A433Q2X8-F1
#
_entry.id   AF-A0A433Q2X8-F1
#
_cell.length_a   1.000
_cell.length_b   1.000
_cell.length_c   1.000
_cell.angle_alpha   90.00
_cell.angle_beta   90.00
_cell.angle_gamma   90.00
#
_symmetry.space_group_name_H-M   'P 1'
#
loop_
_entity.id
_entity.type
_entity.pdbx_description
1 polymer ?
#
loop_
_entity_poly.entity_id
_entity_poly.type
_entity_poly.pdbx_seq_one_letter_code
_entity_poly.pdbx_strand_id
1 'polypeptide(L)'
;AQSSHVPYRDSKLTRILQEALGGNSRTTLIINCSPSSYNEAETLSTLRFGMRAKTIKNKAKINADLSPAELKALLKKVKSEAVTFQAYIAALEGEVGCWRAGQTVPEQQWVSFDKISKGEGATSAPATPVAPAPAFKALMMDDSRPATPAIVLEKDEREEFLKRENELTDQISEKETELTNRDAQLNQLKEELGYYKEQEGQITKENQQMTGELNELRLQLQKVSYESKENAITIDSYKETNQELNAELEELKKQLFDLRVAQKESADGEKEKKKAEKMAAMMANFDPSNEISEKEKQIRDALTKLDNESSVLMNPEELAALRAELSTSRTLIEQHEHTISELSRTKEGLERKREDLEGRLTTLELEYEELLDKTIAEEEEDDDKTVKIAETVTELKNKLELSFTAKKEMQQKEIDELKTELELKTDEYHKLSSALTDLKRANEQLQVALANQPKNSADMTEKEKDMERMRKSMAQQLADFEVMKKALMRDLQNRCEKVVELEISLDETREQYNNVLRASNNKAQQKKMAFLERNLEQLTNVQKQLVEQNSSLKKEVAIAERKLLARNERIQSLESLLQEAQDKLIAQNQRFEAQLQSVRDRLEQARCKYLKPLGLNIVSQEFIDSPLIPIFCSSSAQKSQNAMNALNFGRIAKPMRGGIAVADDVPPSPSALRNVDKNDRRTSWIPGFR
;
A
#
# COMPACT_ATOMS: atom_id res chain seq x y z
N ALA A 1 -14.79 -50.17 -6.38
CA ALA A 1 -14.23 -49.59 -5.14
C ALA A 1 -14.12 -48.08 -5.33
N GLN A 2 -15.02 -47.29 -4.75
CA GLN A 2 -14.86 -45.83 -4.74
C GLN A 2 -13.89 -45.49 -3.61
N SER A 3 -12.71 -44.97 -3.95
CA SER A 3 -11.79 -44.43 -2.95
C SER A 3 -12.48 -43.26 -2.23
N SER A 4 -12.58 -43.32 -0.91
CA SER A 4 -13.13 -42.22 -0.08
C SER A 4 -12.37 -40.91 -0.25
N HIS A 5 -11.17 -40.95 -0.83
CA HIS A 5 -10.33 -39.78 -1.07
C HIS A 5 -10.69 -39.10 -2.38
N VAL A 6 -11.22 -37.87 -2.30
CA VAL A 6 -11.42 -36.98 -3.44
C VAL A 6 -10.17 -36.10 -3.60
N PRO A 7 -9.54 -36.06 -4.78
CA PRO A 7 -8.22 -35.46 -4.97
C PRO A 7 -8.24 -33.92 -5.10
N TYR A 8 -8.74 -33.21 -4.09
CA TYR A 8 -8.72 -31.73 -4.08
C TYR A 8 -7.31 -31.14 -4.03
N ARG A 9 -6.29 -31.96 -3.73
CA ARG A 9 -4.89 -31.52 -3.58
C ARG A 9 -4.07 -31.63 -4.87
N ASP A 10 -4.62 -32.25 -5.91
CA ASP A 10 -3.90 -32.45 -7.18
C ASP A 10 -3.66 -31.12 -7.92
N SER A 11 -4.46 -30.08 -7.64
CA SER A 11 -4.22 -28.74 -8.17
C SER A 11 -4.59 -27.63 -7.18
N LYS A 12 -3.92 -26.48 -7.29
CA LYS A 12 -4.25 -25.27 -6.51
C LYS A 12 -5.71 -24.85 -6.72
N LEU A 13 -6.21 -24.97 -7.95
CA LEU A 13 -7.59 -24.62 -8.29
C LEU A 13 -8.61 -25.50 -7.56
N THR A 14 -8.44 -26.82 -7.60
CA THR A 14 -9.35 -27.76 -6.92
C THR A 14 -9.30 -27.64 -5.39
N ARG A 15 -8.16 -27.19 -4.83
CA ARG A 15 -8.03 -26.87 -3.40
C ARG A 15 -8.82 -25.63 -3.01
N ILE A 16 -8.77 -24.57 -3.82
CA ILE A 16 -9.56 -23.34 -3.59
C ILE A 16 -11.05 -23.63 -3.77
N LEU A 17 -11.41 -24.44 -4.76
CA LEU A 17 -12.80 -24.79 -5.08
C LEU A 17 -13.34 -25.99 -4.27
N GLN A 18 -12.62 -26.47 -3.26
CA GLN A 18 -13.02 -27.64 -2.47
C GLN A 18 -14.41 -27.46 -1.85
N GLU A 19 -14.72 -26.26 -1.32
CA GLU A 19 -16.04 -25.95 -0.77
C GLU A 19 -17.14 -25.91 -1.84
N ALA A 20 -16.79 -25.54 -3.08
CA ALA A 20 -17.72 -25.51 -4.21
C ALA A 20 -18.04 -26.91 -4.76
N LEU A 21 -17.12 -27.87 -4.60
CA LEU A 21 -17.21 -29.21 -5.18
C LEU A 21 -17.58 -30.29 -4.15
N GLY A 22 -18.47 -29.97 -3.20
CA GLY A 22 -18.95 -30.91 -2.18
C GLY A 22 -19.04 -30.36 -0.76
N GLY A 23 -18.81 -29.06 -0.55
CA GLY A 23 -18.79 -28.41 0.76
C GLY A 23 -19.95 -27.46 1.01
N ASN A 24 -19.65 -26.37 1.72
CA ASN A 24 -20.59 -25.32 2.10
C ASN A 24 -20.64 -24.20 1.05
N SER A 25 -21.23 -24.50 -0.11
CA SER A 25 -21.40 -23.52 -1.19
C SER A 25 -22.63 -23.79 -2.04
N ARG A 26 -23.24 -22.73 -2.58
CA ARG A 26 -24.24 -22.82 -3.66
C ARG A 26 -23.52 -22.64 -4.98
N THR A 27 -23.27 -23.74 -5.67
CA THR A 27 -22.39 -23.75 -6.85
C THR A 27 -23.20 -23.87 -8.14
N THR A 28 -22.92 -22.98 -9.08
CA THR A 28 -23.44 -23.02 -10.45
C THR A 28 -22.28 -23.26 -11.40
N LEU A 29 -22.41 -24.27 -12.26
CA LEU A 29 -21.45 -24.56 -13.31
C LEU A 29 -22.05 -24.17 -14.67
N ILE A 30 -21.38 -23.26 -15.39
CA ILE A 30 -21.71 -22.91 -16.77
C ILE A 30 -20.72 -23.65 -17.67
N ILE A 31 -21.24 -24.51 -18.54
CA ILE A 31 -20.46 -25.20 -19.55
C ILE A 31 -20.61 -24.50 -20.89
N ASN A 32 -19.51 -24.10 -21.50
CA ASN A 32 -19.50 -23.42 -22.79
C ASN A 32 -19.20 -24.45 -23.88
N CYS A 33 -20.07 -24.53 -24.89
CA CYS A 33 -19.97 -25.51 -25.96
C CYS A 33 -20.04 -24.82 -27.33
N SER A 34 -19.32 -25.36 -28.32
CA SER A 34 -19.41 -24.90 -29.71
C SER A 34 -20.47 -25.72 -30.47
N PRO A 35 -21.34 -25.08 -31.28
CA PRO A 35 -22.32 -25.80 -32.09
C PRO A 35 -21.74 -26.35 -33.41
N SER A 36 -20.45 -26.14 -33.70
CA SER A 36 -19.80 -26.60 -34.92
C SER A 36 -19.52 -28.11 -34.87
N SER A 37 -19.78 -28.83 -35.97
CA SER A 37 -19.43 -30.26 -36.12
C SER A 37 -17.93 -30.51 -35.98
N TYR A 38 -17.09 -29.52 -36.32
CA TYR A 38 -15.65 -29.61 -36.12
C TYR A 38 -15.26 -29.83 -34.65
N ASN A 39 -16.04 -29.28 -33.71
CA ASN A 39 -15.80 -29.35 -32.27
C ASN A 39 -16.66 -30.43 -31.56
N GLU A 40 -17.28 -31.35 -32.31
CA GLU A 40 -18.23 -32.33 -31.77
C GLU A 40 -17.64 -33.14 -30.60
N ALA A 41 -16.39 -33.60 -30.72
CA ALA A 41 -15.73 -34.40 -29.69
C ALA A 41 -15.53 -33.64 -28.36
N GLU A 42 -15.14 -32.36 -28.42
CA GLU A 42 -14.93 -31.51 -27.24
C GLU A 42 -16.26 -31.08 -26.61
N THR A 43 -17.25 -30.76 -27.45
CA THR A 43 -18.62 -30.46 -26.99
C THR A 43 -19.22 -31.68 -26.27
N LEU A 44 -19.06 -32.90 -26.82
CA LEU A 44 -19.54 -34.13 -26.17
C LEU A 44 -18.82 -34.39 -24.84
N SER A 45 -17.51 -34.16 -24.77
CA SER A 45 -16.71 -34.32 -23.56
C SER A 45 -17.14 -33.34 -22.46
N THR A 46 -17.38 -32.09 -22.84
CA THR A 46 -17.87 -31.02 -21.97
C THR A 46 -19.27 -31.31 -21.42
N LEU A 47 -20.18 -31.78 -22.28
CA LEU A 47 -21.54 -32.18 -21.86
C LEU A 47 -21.50 -33.36 -20.88
N ARG A 48 -20.65 -34.37 -21.14
CA ARG A 48 -20.46 -35.50 -20.22
C ARG A 48 -19.89 -35.05 -18.87
N PHE A 49 -18.97 -34.07 -18.88
CA PHE A 49 -18.49 -33.46 -17.64
C PHE A 49 -19.62 -32.77 -16.88
N GLY A 50 -20.44 -31.96 -17.56
CA GLY A 50 -21.61 -31.31 -16.95
C GLY A 50 -22.61 -32.31 -16.36
N MET A 51 -22.87 -33.44 -17.04
CA MET A 51 -23.72 -34.51 -16.52
C MET A 51 -23.19 -35.10 -15.22
N ARG A 52 -21.87 -35.34 -15.10
CA ARG A 52 -21.25 -35.81 -13.86
C ARG A 52 -21.31 -34.75 -12.77
N ALA A 53 -20.96 -33.51 -13.08
CA ALA A 53 -20.95 -32.40 -12.14
C ALA A 53 -22.36 -32.13 -11.55
N LYS A 54 -23.42 -32.31 -12.34
CA LYS A 54 -24.82 -32.20 -11.90
C LYS A 54 -25.18 -33.14 -10.74
N THR A 55 -24.47 -34.26 -10.58
CA THR A 55 -24.75 -35.25 -9.52
C THR A 55 -24.14 -34.88 -8.16
N ILE A 56 -23.25 -33.88 -8.12
CA ILE A 56 -22.59 -33.43 -6.89
C ILE A 56 -23.61 -32.73 -6.00
N LYS A 57 -23.63 -33.08 -4.71
CA LYS A 57 -24.53 -32.48 -3.70
C LYS A 57 -23.72 -31.72 -2.66
N ASN A 58 -23.93 -30.41 -2.60
CA ASN A 58 -23.34 -29.55 -1.57
C ASN A 58 -24.24 -29.46 -0.33
N LYS A 59 -23.64 -29.27 0.84
CA LYS A 59 -24.34 -29.06 2.13
C LYS A 59 -24.21 -27.60 2.54
N ALA A 60 -24.86 -26.71 1.79
CA ALA A 60 -24.83 -25.28 2.06
C ALA A 60 -25.51 -24.93 3.39
N LYS A 61 -24.83 -24.13 4.21
CA LYS A 61 -25.24 -23.58 5.50
C LYS A 61 -24.99 -22.07 5.47
N ILE A 62 -25.79 -21.30 6.21
CA ILE A 62 -25.58 -19.86 6.33
C ILE A 62 -24.34 -19.63 7.18
N ASN A 63 -23.37 -18.89 6.63
CA ASN A 63 -22.20 -18.44 7.37
C ASN A 63 -22.65 -17.29 8.28
N ALA A 64 -22.82 -17.60 9.56
CA ALA A 64 -23.16 -16.60 10.57
C ALA A 64 -21.90 -16.28 11.39
N ASP A 65 -21.48 -15.03 11.34
CA ASP A 65 -20.38 -14.53 12.17
C ASP A 65 -20.94 -14.20 13.56
N LEU A 66 -20.68 -15.09 14.53
CA LEU A 66 -21.04 -14.84 15.92
C LEU A 66 -19.89 -14.10 16.61
N SER A 67 -20.24 -13.12 17.43
CA SER A 67 -19.27 -12.47 18.31
C SER A 67 -18.67 -13.49 19.29
N PRO A 68 -17.45 -13.25 19.83
CA PRO A 68 -16.87 -14.10 20.86
C PRO A 68 -17.76 -14.24 22.12
N ALA A 69 -18.60 -13.24 22.41
CA ALA A 69 -19.56 -13.28 23.50
C ALA A 69 -20.72 -14.25 23.21
N GLU A 70 -21.28 -14.20 21.99
CA GLU A 70 -22.34 -15.10 21.55
C GLU A 70 -21.85 -16.55 21.42
N LEU A 71 -20.63 -16.76 20.91
CA LEU A 71 -19.99 -18.08 20.88
C LEU A 71 -19.82 -18.65 22.29
N LYS A 72 -19.33 -17.86 23.25
CA LYS A 72 -19.21 -18.29 24.64
C LYS A 72 -20.57 -18.60 25.26
N ALA A 73 -21.59 -17.80 24.98
CA ALA A 73 -22.95 -18.03 25.46
C ALA A 73 -23.55 -19.32 24.87
N LEU A 74 -23.40 -19.55 23.56
CA LEU A 74 -23.84 -20.76 22.89
C LEU A 74 -23.10 -21.99 23.42
N LEU A 75 -21.78 -21.90 23.59
CA LEU A 75 -20.95 -22.98 24.13
C LEU A 75 -21.37 -23.32 25.57
N LYS A 76 -21.65 -22.32 26.40
CA LYS A 76 -22.19 -22.52 27.75
C LYS A 76 -23.54 -23.23 27.70
N LYS A 77 -24.45 -22.82 26.81
CA LYS A 77 -25.76 -23.46 26.63
C LYS A 77 -25.64 -24.92 26.20
N VAL A 78 -24.84 -25.20 25.18
CA VAL A 78 -24.59 -26.57 24.68
C VAL A 78 -23.94 -27.44 25.76
N LYS A 79 -22.99 -26.90 26.55
CA LYS A 79 -22.40 -27.63 27.68
C LYS A 79 -23.42 -27.95 28.76
N SER A 80 -24.29 -27.00 29.13
CA SER A 80 -25.35 -27.28 30.10
C SER A 80 -26.32 -28.33 29.59
N GLU A 81 -26.74 -28.24 28.32
CA GLU A 81 -27.61 -29.23 27.68
C GLU A 81 -26.97 -30.63 27.67
N ALA A 82 -25.68 -30.72 27.33
CA ALA A 82 -24.93 -31.98 27.36
C ALA A 82 -24.88 -32.61 28.76
N VAL A 83 -24.66 -31.80 29.81
CA VAL A 83 -24.69 -32.30 31.21
C VAL A 83 -26.09 -32.78 31.60
N THR A 84 -27.13 -32.05 31.21
CA THR A 84 -28.52 -32.48 31.50
C THR A 84 -28.88 -33.77 30.77
N PHE A 85 -28.48 -33.93 29.50
CA PHE A 85 -28.70 -35.17 28.75
C PHE A 85 -27.87 -36.33 29.32
N GLN A 86 -26.62 -36.10 29.75
CA GLN A 86 -25.81 -37.12 30.41
C GLN A 86 -26.44 -37.59 31.72
N ALA A 87 -26.94 -36.67 32.55
CA ALA A 87 -27.66 -37.02 33.77
C ALA A 87 -28.95 -37.80 33.47
N TYR A 88 -29.67 -37.42 32.41
CA TYR A 88 -30.86 -38.14 31.95
C TYR A 88 -30.57 -39.56 31.47
N ILE A 89 -29.53 -39.72 30.66
CA ILE A 89 -29.07 -41.03 30.20
C ILE A 89 -28.65 -41.89 31.39
N ALA A 90 -27.84 -41.37 32.32
CA ALA A 90 -27.39 -42.13 33.50
C ALA A 90 -28.56 -42.57 34.41
N ALA A 91 -29.57 -41.72 34.59
CA ALA A 91 -30.76 -42.06 35.35
C ALA A 91 -31.61 -43.14 34.65
N LEU A 92 -31.80 -43.03 33.32
CA LEU A 92 -32.47 -44.07 32.53
C LEU A 92 -31.70 -45.40 32.54
N GLU A 93 -30.37 -45.35 32.44
CA GLU A 93 -29.51 -46.53 32.51
C GLU A 93 -29.61 -47.22 33.89
N GLY A 94 -29.73 -46.44 34.98
CA GLY A 94 -29.98 -46.96 36.31
C GLY A 94 -31.34 -47.66 36.44
N GLU A 95 -32.40 -47.04 35.92
CA GLU A 95 -33.75 -47.61 35.88
C GLU A 95 -33.80 -48.92 35.07
N VAL A 96 -33.18 -48.92 33.88
CA VAL A 96 -33.01 -50.13 33.05
C VAL A 96 -32.19 -51.18 33.78
N GLY A 97 -31.19 -50.79 34.57
CA GLY A 97 -30.42 -51.68 35.44
C GLY A 97 -31.28 -52.41 36.46
N CYS A 98 -32.18 -51.69 37.15
CA CYS A 98 -33.14 -52.27 38.08
C CYS A 98 -34.08 -53.29 37.39
N TRP A 99 -34.61 -52.96 36.21
CA TRP A 99 -35.43 -53.89 35.43
C TRP A 99 -34.66 -55.13 35.00
N ARG A 100 -33.39 -54.97 34.58
CA ARG A 100 -32.52 -56.10 34.20
C ARG A 100 -32.15 -56.99 35.39
N ALA A 101 -32.14 -56.46 36.61
CA ALA A 101 -31.94 -57.22 37.86
C ALA A 101 -33.22 -57.92 38.36
N GLY A 102 -34.34 -57.83 37.62
CA GLY A 102 -35.62 -58.46 37.98
C GLY A 102 -36.46 -57.66 38.99
N GLN A 103 -36.05 -56.43 39.32
CA GLN A 103 -36.82 -55.51 40.16
C GLN A 103 -37.75 -54.65 39.29
N THR A 104 -38.89 -54.21 39.83
CA THR A 104 -39.82 -53.32 39.12
C THR A 104 -39.82 -51.93 39.72
N VAL A 105 -39.54 -50.90 38.93
CA VAL A 105 -39.68 -49.50 39.34
C VAL A 105 -41.14 -49.05 39.14
N PRO A 106 -41.83 -48.56 40.18
CA PRO A 106 -43.20 -48.04 40.06
C PRO A 106 -43.29 -46.88 39.05
N GLU A 107 -44.39 -46.81 38.30
CA GLU A 107 -44.60 -45.82 37.22
C GLU A 107 -44.47 -44.36 37.69
N GLN A 108 -44.80 -44.08 38.95
CA GLN A 108 -44.66 -42.75 39.54
C GLN A 108 -43.18 -42.32 39.67
N GLN A 109 -42.26 -43.28 39.75
CA GLN A 109 -40.82 -43.07 39.95
C GLN A 109 -40.01 -43.15 38.65
N TRP A 110 -40.64 -43.42 37.51
CA TRP A 110 -39.94 -43.43 36.23
C TRP A 110 -39.22 -42.13 35.96
N VAL A 111 -38.03 -42.28 35.37
CA VAL A 111 -37.13 -41.20 35.01
C VAL A 111 -37.73 -40.43 33.84
N SER A 112 -38.03 -39.15 34.07
CA SER A 112 -38.50 -38.25 33.03
C SER A 112 -37.56 -37.07 32.85
N PHE A 113 -37.47 -36.57 31.62
CA PHE A 113 -36.61 -35.45 31.28
C PHE A 113 -36.96 -34.19 32.09
N ASP A 114 -38.26 -33.95 32.34
CA ASP A 114 -38.74 -32.82 33.14
C ASP A 114 -38.29 -32.87 34.61
N LYS A 115 -38.24 -34.06 35.23
CA LYS A 115 -37.78 -34.22 36.62
C LYS A 115 -36.29 -33.87 36.75
N ILE A 116 -35.48 -34.26 35.77
CA ILE A 116 -34.04 -34.01 35.75
C ILE A 116 -33.70 -32.57 35.34
N SER A 117 -34.48 -32.00 34.42
CA SER A 117 -34.39 -30.58 34.07
C SER A 117 -34.69 -29.65 35.25
N LYS A 118 -35.56 -30.04 36.19
CA LYS A 118 -35.97 -29.21 37.34
C LYS A 118 -35.16 -29.46 38.62
N GLY A 119 -34.24 -30.43 38.61
CA GLY A 119 -33.35 -30.70 39.74
C GLY A 119 -34.03 -31.35 40.96
N GLU A 120 -35.24 -31.87 40.82
CA GLU A 120 -35.99 -32.54 41.90
C GLU A 120 -35.69 -34.04 41.91
N GLY A 121 -34.47 -34.39 42.32
CA GLY A 121 -34.02 -35.78 42.34
C GLY A 121 -32.85 -36.04 43.29
N ALA A 122 -32.94 -35.61 44.55
CA ALA A 122 -32.09 -36.11 45.63
C ALA A 122 -32.74 -35.86 47.01
N THR A 123 -33.51 -36.82 47.51
CA THR A 123 -33.98 -36.83 48.91
C THR A 123 -33.00 -37.60 49.81
N SER A 124 -32.50 -36.85 50.80
CA SER A 124 -31.81 -37.16 52.06
C SER A 124 -31.77 -38.60 52.60
N ALA A 125 -30.57 -39.02 53.06
CA ALA A 125 -30.38 -40.07 54.07
C ALA A 125 -30.08 -39.45 55.47
N PRO A 126 -30.46 -40.11 56.59
CA PRO A 126 -30.47 -39.51 57.93
C PRO A 126 -29.12 -39.61 58.66
N ALA A 127 -28.80 -38.58 59.45
CA ALA A 127 -27.62 -38.50 60.31
C ALA A 127 -27.85 -39.20 61.67
N THR A 128 -26.89 -40.02 62.09
CA THR A 128 -26.75 -40.58 63.45
C THR A 128 -25.92 -39.64 64.34
N PRO A 129 -26.26 -39.45 65.63
CA PRO A 129 -25.51 -38.59 66.55
C PRO A 129 -24.34 -39.35 67.22
N VAL A 130 -23.18 -38.70 67.31
CA VAL A 130 -21.99 -39.15 68.05
C VAL A 130 -21.99 -38.54 69.44
N ALA A 131 -21.87 -39.37 70.48
CA ALA A 131 -21.74 -38.99 71.88
C ALA A 131 -20.30 -38.49 72.21
N PRO A 132 -20.13 -37.56 73.16
CA PRO A 132 -18.81 -37.06 73.56
C PRO A 132 -18.07 -37.99 74.53
N ALA A 133 -16.75 -38.07 74.38
CA ALA A 133 -15.84 -38.83 75.23
C ALA A 133 -15.71 -38.25 76.65
N PRO A 134 -15.51 -39.07 77.70
CA PRO A 134 -15.33 -38.59 79.06
C PRO A 134 -13.91 -38.07 79.32
N ALA A 135 -13.83 -37.01 80.11
CA ALA A 135 -12.61 -36.36 80.56
C ALA A 135 -11.84 -37.21 81.58
N PHE A 136 -10.56 -37.44 81.34
CA PHE A 136 -9.62 -38.04 82.28
C PHE A 136 -9.14 -36.97 83.27
N LYS A 137 -9.85 -36.83 84.39
CA LYS A 137 -9.42 -35.99 85.54
C LYS A 137 -9.88 -36.62 86.84
N ALA A 138 -9.28 -37.76 87.20
CA ALA A 138 -9.43 -38.38 88.51
C ALA A 138 -8.26 -39.32 88.75
N LEU A 139 -7.13 -38.82 89.28
CA LEU A 139 -6.06 -39.62 89.89
C LEU A 139 -5.11 -38.69 90.68
N MET A 140 -5.63 -37.92 91.64
CA MET A 140 -4.81 -37.18 92.61
C MET A 140 -5.51 -37.11 93.98
N MET A 141 -5.98 -38.24 94.50
CA MET A 141 -6.27 -38.44 95.93
C MET A 141 -6.24 -39.97 96.18
N ASP A 142 -5.08 -40.50 96.53
CA ASP A 142 -4.94 -41.86 97.08
C ASP A 142 -4.03 -41.78 98.32
N ASP A 143 -4.65 -41.57 99.48
CA ASP A 143 -4.04 -41.61 100.82
C ASP A 143 -3.92 -43.07 101.29
N SER A 144 -3.04 -43.84 100.65
CA SER A 144 -2.72 -45.20 101.08
C SER A 144 -1.24 -45.52 100.83
N ARG A 145 -0.36 -44.86 101.60
CA ARG A 145 1.02 -45.32 101.80
C ARG A 145 1.09 -46.21 103.06
N PRO A 146 1.64 -47.44 102.98
CA PRO A 146 1.98 -48.19 104.18
C PRO A 146 3.12 -47.49 104.93
N ALA A 147 3.02 -47.44 106.27
CA ALA A 147 4.04 -46.87 107.13
C ALA A 147 5.36 -47.66 107.02
N THR A 148 6.42 -47.00 106.59
CA THR A 148 7.80 -47.52 106.60
C THR A 148 8.23 -47.73 108.06
N PRO A 149 8.83 -48.89 108.42
CA PRO A 149 9.22 -49.16 109.80
C PRO A 149 10.32 -48.18 110.25
N ALA A 150 10.11 -47.56 111.41
CA ALA A 150 11.10 -46.68 112.03
C ALA A 150 12.30 -47.49 112.52
N ILE A 151 13.39 -47.47 111.74
CA ILE A 151 14.71 -47.91 112.17
C ILE A 151 15.27 -46.81 113.07
N VAL A 152 15.57 -47.13 114.33
CA VAL A 152 16.29 -46.24 115.24
C VAL A 152 17.76 -46.25 114.81
N LEU A 153 18.16 -45.26 114.02
CA LEU A 153 19.55 -45.00 113.63
C LEU A 153 20.33 -44.42 114.81
N GLU A 154 21.59 -44.84 114.98
CA GLU A 154 22.49 -44.25 115.98
C GLU A 154 22.75 -42.77 115.66
N LYS A 155 23.08 -41.96 116.68
CA LYS A 155 23.16 -40.49 116.56
C LYS A 155 24.12 -40.04 115.45
N ASP A 156 25.19 -40.79 115.25
CA ASP A 156 26.24 -40.51 114.26
C ASP A 156 25.77 -40.83 112.82
N GLU A 157 25.02 -41.91 112.61
CA GLU A 157 24.46 -42.28 111.30
C GLU A 157 23.37 -41.29 110.85
N ARG A 158 22.60 -40.77 111.80
CA ARG A 158 21.59 -39.73 111.54
C ARG A 158 22.23 -38.41 111.13
N GLU A 159 23.37 -38.05 111.73
CA GLU A 159 24.13 -36.86 111.36
C GLU A 159 24.79 -36.99 109.98
N GLU A 160 25.30 -38.18 109.62
CA GLU A 160 25.79 -38.46 108.26
C GLU A 160 24.66 -38.43 107.21
N PHE A 161 23.48 -38.98 107.53
CA PHE A 161 22.32 -38.89 106.65
C PHE A 161 21.87 -37.46 106.43
N LEU A 162 21.83 -36.63 107.48
CA LEU A 162 21.44 -35.23 107.38
C LEU A 162 22.46 -34.41 106.57
N LYS A 163 23.76 -34.71 106.70
CA LYS A 163 24.80 -34.10 105.85
C LYS A 163 24.60 -34.47 104.38
N ARG A 164 24.33 -35.74 104.08
CA ARG A 164 24.09 -36.22 102.71
C ARG A 164 22.79 -35.66 102.13
N GLU A 165 21.75 -35.53 102.94
CA GLU A 165 20.47 -34.92 102.56
C GLU A 165 20.64 -33.43 102.25
N ASN A 166 21.36 -32.68 103.08
CA ASN A 166 21.67 -31.27 102.81
C ASN A 166 22.55 -31.12 101.55
N GLU A 167 23.56 -31.98 101.36
CA GLU A 167 24.40 -31.96 100.15
C GLU A 167 23.58 -32.28 98.88
N LEU A 168 22.66 -33.24 98.94
CA LEU A 168 21.74 -33.52 97.84
C LEU A 168 20.75 -32.36 97.60
N THR A 169 20.30 -31.70 98.66
CA THR A 169 19.41 -30.53 98.56
C THR A 169 20.13 -29.34 97.92
N ASP A 170 21.39 -29.10 98.29
CA ASP A 170 22.24 -28.09 97.67
C ASP A 170 22.47 -28.41 96.18
N GLN A 171 22.78 -29.67 95.84
CA GLN A 171 22.91 -30.11 94.44
C GLN A 171 21.61 -29.95 93.64
N ILE A 172 20.45 -30.24 94.25
CA ILE A 172 19.15 -30.01 93.61
C ILE A 172 18.95 -28.51 93.38
N SER A 173 19.25 -27.66 94.35
CA SER A 173 19.12 -26.20 94.21
C SER A 173 20.04 -25.63 93.13
N GLU A 174 21.26 -26.14 93.02
CA GLU A 174 22.20 -25.78 91.95
C GLU A 174 21.68 -26.23 90.59
N LYS A 175 21.16 -27.46 90.47
CA LYS A 175 20.56 -27.95 89.22
C LYS A 175 19.28 -27.23 88.84
N GLU A 176 18.46 -26.81 89.80
CA GLU A 176 17.26 -26.00 89.59
C GLU A 176 17.62 -24.59 89.09
N THR A 177 18.65 -23.97 89.65
CA THR A 177 19.15 -22.67 89.16
C THR A 177 19.82 -22.77 87.79
N GLU A 178 20.54 -23.86 87.50
CA GLU A 178 21.06 -24.13 86.14
C GLU A 178 19.92 -24.34 85.13
N LEU A 179 18.87 -25.07 85.50
CA LEU A 179 17.69 -25.28 84.64
C LEU A 179 16.98 -23.96 84.35
N THR A 180 16.74 -23.11 85.36
CA THR A 180 16.10 -21.81 85.15
C THR A 180 16.93 -20.89 84.26
N ASN A 181 18.26 -20.89 84.41
CA ASN A 181 19.17 -20.15 83.54
C ASN A 181 19.13 -20.67 82.08
N ARG A 182 19.08 -22.00 81.90
CA ARG A 182 18.95 -22.59 80.55
C ARG A 182 17.60 -22.31 79.92
N ASP A 183 16.52 -22.34 80.70
CA ASP A 183 15.18 -22.00 80.23
C ASP A 183 15.09 -20.53 79.81
N ALA A 184 15.73 -19.62 80.56
CA ALA A 184 15.84 -18.22 80.19
C ALA A 184 16.60 -18.03 78.87
N GLN A 185 17.75 -18.71 78.69
CA GLN A 185 18.50 -18.69 77.43
C GLN A 185 17.70 -19.27 76.26
N LEU A 186 16.97 -20.36 76.46
CA LEU A 186 16.10 -20.96 75.45
C LEU A 186 14.96 -20.02 75.05
N ASN A 187 14.40 -19.28 76.00
CA ASN A 187 13.36 -18.30 75.72
C ASN A 187 13.91 -17.12 74.91
N GLN A 188 15.08 -16.59 75.27
CA GLN A 188 15.73 -15.53 74.50
C GLN A 188 16.03 -15.97 73.05
N LEU A 189 16.61 -17.16 72.86
CA LEU A 189 16.87 -17.71 71.51
C LEU A 189 15.59 -17.94 70.71
N LYS A 190 14.48 -18.34 71.36
CA LYS A 190 13.17 -18.48 70.71
C LYS A 190 12.62 -17.13 70.25
N GLU A 191 12.78 -16.08 71.05
CA GLU A 191 12.38 -14.71 70.68
C GLU A 191 13.21 -14.19 69.50
N GLU A 192 14.53 -14.33 69.53
CA GLU A 192 15.42 -13.97 68.41
C GLU A 192 15.05 -14.74 67.12
N LEU A 193 14.82 -16.05 67.23
CA LEU A 193 14.40 -16.88 66.11
C LEU A 193 12.99 -16.50 65.59
N GLY A 194 12.11 -16.03 66.48
CA GLY A 194 10.83 -15.43 66.11
C GLY A 194 11.00 -14.15 65.29
N TYR A 195 11.86 -13.24 65.75
CA TYR A 195 12.17 -11.99 65.06
C TYR A 195 12.74 -12.24 63.65
N TYR A 196 13.73 -13.12 63.52
CA TYR A 196 14.30 -13.44 62.22
C TYR A 196 13.30 -14.10 61.26
N LYS A 197 12.41 -14.97 61.76
CA LYS A 197 11.34 -15.55 60.94
C LYS A 197 10.34 -14.50 60.45
N GLU A 198 9.98 -13.55 61.29
CA GLU A 198 9.09 -12.46 60.90
C GLU A 198 9.74 -11.56 59.84
N GLN A 199 11.03 -11.24 60.01
CA GLN A 199 11.81 -10.49 59.04
C GLN A 199 11.95 -11.25 57.69
N GLU A 200 12.24 -12.55 57.71
CA GLU A 200 12.31 -13.38 56.51
C GLU A 200 10.94 -13.43 55.80
N GLY A 201 9.86 -13.53 56.57
CA GLY A 201 8.50 -13.47 56.04
C GLY A 201 8.18 -12.13 55.37
N GLN A 202 8.66 -11.02 55.95
CA GLN A 202 8.49 -9.68 55.39
C GLN A 202 9.28 -9.51 54.08
N ILE A 203 10.56 -9.88 54.07
CA ILE A 203 11.42 -9.84 52.87
C ILE A 203 10.83 -10.72 51.75
N THR A 204 10.28 -11.88 52.10
CA THR A 204 9.64 -12.78 51.13
C THR A 204 8.42 -12.14 50.49
N LYS A 205 7.58 -11.44 51.27
CA LYS A 205 6.43 -10.69 50.75
C LYS A 205 6.86 -9.55 49.84
N GLU A 206 7.88 -8.79 50.24
CA GLU A 206 8.43 -7.70 49.42
C GLU A 206 9.01 -8.21 48.10
N ASN A 207 9.75 -9.31 48.12
CA ASN A 207 10.25 -9.95 46.89
C ASN A 207 9.13 -10.46 45.98
N GLN A 208 8.06 -11.02 46.55
CA GLN A 208 6.89 -11.43 45.78
C GLN A 208 6.20 -10.22 45.13
N GLN A 209 6.05 -9.12 45.87
CA GLN A 209 5.48 -7.88 45.37
C GLN A 209 6.33 -7.29 44.23
N MET A 210 7.64 -7.14 44.45
CA MET A 210 8.58 -6.65 43.44
C MET A 210 8.57 -7.53 42.18
N THR A 211 8.49 -8.85 42.33
CA THR A 211 8.39 -9.78 41.19
C THR A 211 7.09 -9.58 40.41
N GLY A 212 5.98 -9.31 41.11
CA GLY A 212 4.69 -8.97 40.50
C GLY A 212 4.77 -7.69 39.68
N GLU A 213 5.31 -6.62 40.27
CA GLU A 213 5.50 -5.31 39.62
C GLU A 213 6.42 -5.42 38.39
N LEU A 214 7.51 -6.19 38.48
CA LEU A 214 8.43 -6.42 37.36
C LEU A 214 7.76 -7.15 36.20
N ASN A 215 6.90 -8.13 36.48
CA ASN A 215 6.13 -8.84 35.46
C ASN A 215 5.06 -7.93 34.82
N GLU A 216 4.41 -7.08 35.60
CA GLU A 216 3.46 -6.10 35.08
C GLU A 216 4.14 -5.07 34.17
N LEU A 217 5.27 -4.52 34.60
CA LEU A 217 6.10 -3.60 33.79
C LEU A 217 6.58 -4.27 32.49
N ARG A 218 6.99 -5.55 32.54
CA ARG A 218 7.36 -6.30 31.33
C ARG A 218 6.18 -6.42 30.36
N LEU A 219 4.99 -6.73 30.85
CA LEU A 219 3.80 -6.83 30.01
C LEU A 219 3.42 -5.48 29.39
N GLN A 220 3.54 -4.40 30.17
CA GLN A 220 3.31 -3.03 29.68
C GLN A 220 4.33 -2.66 28.59
N LEU A 221 5.62 -2.94 28.80
CA LEU A 221 6.68 -2.70 27.82
C LEU A 221 6.40 -3.47 26.52
N GLN A 222 5.99 -4.74 26.63
CA GLN A 222 5.66 -5.56 25.47
C GLN A 222 4.45 -4.99 24.71
N LYS A 223 3.40 -4.56 25.43
CA LYS A 223 2.23 -3.89 24.85
C LYS A 223 2.62 -2.63 24.08
N VAL A 224 3.39 -1.73 24.69
CA VAL A 224 3.85 -0.48 24.06
C VAL A 224 4.74 -0.77 22.84
N SER A 225 5.61 -1.78 22.92
CA SER A 225 6.43 -2.21 21.78
C SER A 225 5.58 -2.66 20.59
N TYR A 226 4.51 -3.43 20.82
CA TYR A 226 3.60 -3.84 19.75
C TYR A 226 2.75 -2.69 19.21
N GLU A 227 2.24 -1.81 20.07
CA GLU A 227 1.53 -0.60 19.65
C GLU A 227 2.43 0.30 18.80
N SER A 228 3.71 0.45 19.17
CA SER A 228 4.72 1.17 18.38
C SER A 228 4.92 0.53 16.99
N LYS A 229 4.98 -0.81 16.90
CA LYS A 229 5.07 -1.51 15.60
C LYS A 229 3.81 -1.32 14.75
N GLU A 230 2.61 -1.39 15.34
CA GLU A 230 1.35 -1.14 14.63
C GLU A 230 1.29 0.31 14.12
N ASN A 231 1.73 1.26 14.94
CA ASN A 231 1.83 2.67 14.58
C ASN A 231 2.83 2.91 13.44
N ALA A 232 3.99 2.23 13.46
CA ALA A 232 4.96 2.31 12.37
C ALA A 232 4.36 1.86 11.03
N ILE A 233 3.64 0.74 11.01
CA ILE A 233 2.94 0.26 9.81
C ILE A 233 1.90 1.27 9.33
N THR A 234 1.15 1.92 10.24
CA THR A 234 0.20 2.96 9.84
C THR A 234 0.89 4.20 9.29
N ILE A 235 2.04 4.60 9.84
CA ILE A 235 2.81 5.74 9.34
C ILE A 235 3.33 5.44 7.92
N ASP A 236 3.83 4.23 7.69
CA ASP A 236 4.31 3.83 6.35
C ASP A 236 3.16 3.82 5.33
N SER A 237 1.97 3.34 5.73
CA SER A 237 0.78 3.44 4.90
C SER A 237 0.39 4.89 4.57
N TYR A 238 0.44 5.80 5.55
CA TYR A 238 0.16 7.22 5.30
C TYR A 238 1.24 7.89 4.43
N LYS A 239 2.49 7.46 4.55
CA LYS A 239 3.58 7.94 3.68
C LYS A 239 3.35 7.51 2.23
N GLU A 240 2.98 6.25 1.99
CA GLU A 240 2.61 5.77 0.66
C GLU A 240 1.44 6.59 0.08
N THR A 241 0.36 6.81 0.85
CA THR A 241 -0.76 7.63 0.36
C THR A 241 -0.38 9.08 0.08
N ASN A 242 0.52 9.67 0.87
CA ASN A 242 1.01 11.03 0.62
C ASN A 242 1.89 11.09 -0.63
N GLN A 243 2.69 10.05 -0.90
CA GLN A 243 3.46 9.96 -2.14
C GLN A 243 2.55 9.85 -3.36
N GLU A 244 1.47 9.08 -3.26
CA GLU A 244 0.46 8.96 -4.32
C GLU A 244 -0.24 10.29 -4.58
N LEU A 245 -0.71 10.97 -3.53
CA LEU A 245 -1.32 12.30 -3.67
C LEU A 245 -0.34 13.34 -4.24
N ASN A 246 0.94 13.28 -3.87
CA ASN A 246 1.96 14.14 -4.45
C ASN A 246 2.18 13.83 -5.94
N ALA A 247 2.18 12.55 -6.34
CA ALA A 247 2.28 12.16 -7.74
C ALA A 247 1.06 12.63 -8.55
N GLU A 248 -0.15 12.50 -8.00
CA GLU A 248 -1.38 13.03 -8.61
C GLU A 248 -1.34 14.56 -8.75
N LEU A 249 -0.82 15.26 -7.75
CA LEU A 249 -0.63 16.71 -7.82
C LEU A 249 0.37 17.11 -8.90
N GLU A 250 1.49 16.39 -9.05
CA GLU A 250 2.44 16.65 -10.12
C GLU A 250 1.87 16.35 -11.51
N GLU A 251 1.10 15.27 -11.64
CA GLU A 251 0.39 14.94 -12.88
C GLU A 251 -0.65 16.03 -13.24
N LEU A 252 -1.43 16.51 -12.26
CA LEU A 252 -2.38 17.61 -12.46
C LEU A 252 -1.68 18.93 -12.79
N LYS A 253 -0.55 19.23 -12.16
CA LYS A 253 0.28 20.40 -12.50
C LYS A 253 0.80 20.30 -13.93
N LYS A 254 1.24 19.11 -14.36
CA LYS A 254 1.68 18.86 -15.73
C LYS A 254 0.53 19.04 -16.72
N GLN A 255 -0.64 18.47 -16.45
CA GLN A 255 -1.82 18.68 -17.29
C GLN A 255 -2.23 20.15 -17.38
N LEU A 256 -2.16 20.90 -16.28
CA LEU A 256 -2.39 22.35 -16.29
C LEU A 256 -1.33 23.11 -17.09
N PHE A 257 -0.06 22.70 -17.00
CA PHE A 257 1.03 23.26 -17.78
C PHE A 257 0.82 22.99 -19.28
N ASP A 258 0.53 21.75 -19.67
CA ASP A 258 0.28 21.35 -21.05
C ASP A 258 -0.94 22.09 -21.62
N LEU A 259 -2.03 22.23 -20.85
CA LEU A 259 -3.18 23.04 -21.25
C LEU A 259 -2.81 24.51 -21.43
N ARG A 260 -1.95 25.05 -20.56
CA ARG A 260 -1.49 26.45 -20.67
C ARG A 260 -0.58 26.66 -21.87
N VAL A 261 0.28 25.68 -22.18
CA VAL A 261 1.13 25.67 -23.37
C VAL A 261 0.25 25.58 -24.62
N ALA A 262 -0.69 24.63 -24.68
CA ALA A 262 -1.63 24.49 -25.79
C ALA A 262 -2.50 25.75 -25.99
N GLN A 263 -2.92 26.41 -24.89
CA GLN A 263 -3.67 27.66 -24.97
C GLN A 263 -2.79 28.82 -25.47
N LYS A 264 -1.50 28.84 -25.10
CA LYS A 264 -0.51 29.79 -25.59
C LYS A 264 -0.16 29.53 -27.06
N GLU A 265 0.04 28.29 -27.47
CA GLU A 265 0.28 27.86 -28.85
C GLU A 265 -0.94 28.13 -29.74
N SER A 266 -2.16 27.94 -29.24
CA SER A 266 -3.37 28.33 -29.97
C SER A 266 -3.46 29.85 -30.14
N ALA A 267 -3.07 30.63 -29.12
CA ALA A 267 -3.09 32.09 -29.18
C ALA A 267 -1.94 32.66 -30.04
N ASP A 268 -0.74 32.08 -29.93
CA ASP A 268 0.42 32.46 -30.73
C ASP A 268 0.28 31.94 -32.16
N GLY A 269 -0.32 30.77 -32.39
CA GLY A 269 -0.69 30.24 -33.70
C GLY A 269 -1.80 31.05 -34.37
N GLU A 270 -2.79 31.57 -33.65
CA GLU A 270 -3.75 32.54 -34.20
C GLU A 270 -3.08 33.88 -34.54
N LYS A 271 -2.13 34.35 -33.70
CA LYS A 271 -1.37 35.57 -33.97
C LYS A 271 -0.39 35.40 -35.12
N GLU A 272 0.29 34.26 -35.21
CA GLU A 272 1.19 33.89 -36.31
C GLU A 272 0.41 33.68 -37.58
N LYS A 273 -0.75 33.01 -37.54
CA LYS A 273 -1.63 32.90 -38.71
C LYS A 273 -2.10 34.28 -39.16
N LYS A 274 -2.51 35.17 -38.25
CA LYS A 274 -2.85 36.56 -38.61
C LYS A 274 -1.65 37.39 -39.09
N LYS A 275 -0.45 37.15 -38.54
CA LYS A 275 0.80 37.78 -38.98
C LYS A 275 1.26 37.24 -40.32
N ALA A 276 1.09 35.95 -40.60
CA ALA A 276 1.42 35.27 -41.84
C ALA A 276 0.39 35.59 -42.92
N GLU A 277 -0.89 35.76 -42.60
CA GLU A 277 -1.92 36.25 -43.51
C GLU A 277 -1.69 37.73 -43.83
N LYS A 278 -1.30 38.54 -42.83
CA LYS A 278 -0.84 39.92 -43.07
C LYS A 278 0.48 39.98 -43.84
N MET A 279 1.46 39.13 -43.54
CA MET A 279 2.78 39.08 -44.18
C MET A 279 2.69 38.47 -45.57
N ALA A 280 1.80 37.51 -45.83
CA ALA A 280 1.48 37.01 -47.17
C ALA A 280 0.66 38.04 -47.96
N ALA A 281 -0.23 38.80 -47.34
CA ALA A 281 -0.87 39.95 -47.99
C ALA A 281 0.13 41.12 -48.24
N MET A 282 1.18 41.22 -47.42
CA MET A 282 2.25 42.21 -47.58
C MET A 282 3.31 41.74 -48.60
N MET A 283 3.62 40.44 -48.67
CA MET A 283 4.56 39.82 -49.63
C MET A 283 3.92 39.53 -50.99
N ALA A 284 2.61 39.28 -51.06
CA ALA A 284 1.87 39.30 -52.33
C ALA A 284 1.90 40.69 -52.98
N ASN A 285 2.20 41.73 -52.19
CA ASN A 285 2.45 43.10 -52.64
C ASN A 285 3.93 43.52 -52.52
N PHE A 286 4.85 42.63 -52.14
CA PHE A 286 6.25 42.99 -51.90
C PHE A 286 7.14 41.74 -51.92
N ASP A 287 7.61 41.38 -53.10
CA ASP A 287 8.68 40.40 -53.31
C ASP A 287 9.99 41.16 -53.54
N PRO A 288 10.75 41.48 -52.46
CA PRO A 288 11.94 42.30 -52.56
C PRO A 288 13.06 41.58 -53.32
N SER A 289 13.08 40.25 -53.38
CA SER A 289 14.12 39.52 -54.11
C SER A 289 13.97 39.71 -55.62
N ASN A 290 12.73 39.68 -56.10
CA ASN A 290 12.45 39.80 -57.53
C ASN A 290 12.47 41.28 -57.98
N GLU A 291 11.95 42.20 -57.16
CA GLU A 291 12.01 43.65 -57.43
C GLU A 291 13.44 44.21 -57.36
N ILE A 292 14.27 43.76 -56.41
CA ILE A 292 15.68 44.19 -56.33
C ILE A 292 16.47 43.66 -57.54
N SER A 293 16.25 42.40 -57.95
CA SER A 293 16.95 41.82 -59.11
C SER A 293 16.52 42.47 -60.43
N GLU A 294 15.24 42.80 -60.59
CA GLU A 294 14.74 43.53 -61.76
C GLU A 294 15.21 44.98 -61.80
N LYS A 295 15.25 45.68 -60.66
CA LYS A 295 15.76 47.06 -60.59
C LYS A 295 17.27 47.12 -60.76
N GLU A 296 18.03 46.16 -60.22
CA GLU A 296 19.47 46.03 -60.45
C GLU A 296 19.78 45.78 -61.94
N LYS A 297 18.96 44.96 -62.62
CA LYS A 297 19.05 44.73 -64.06
C LYS A 297 18.69 45.98 -64.87
N GLN A 298 17.63 46.71 -64.50
CA GLN A 298 17.25 47.98 -65.14
C GLN A 298 18.33 49.06 -64.98
N ILE A 299 18.96 49.13 -63.82
CA ILE A 299 20.07 50.03 -63.52
C ILE A 299 21.34 49.66 -64.34
N ARG A 300 21.65 48.37 -64.49
CA ARG A 300 22.71 47.87 -65.39
C ARG A 300 22.41 48.16 -66.87
N ASP A 301 21.16 48.04 -67.29
CA ASP A 301 20.72 48.35 -68.66
C ASP A 301 20.73 49.87 -68.95
N ALA A 302 20.46 50.72 -67.96
CA ALA A 302 20.57 52.17 -68.09
C ALA A 302 22.04 52.65 -68.17
N LEU A 303 22.93 52.02 -67.38
CA LEU A 303 24.38 52.22 -67.47
C LEU A 303 24.94 51.92 -68.86
N THR A 304 24.59 50.75 -69.40
CA THR A 304 25.08 50.30 -70.72
C THR A 304 24.53 51.17 -71.86
N LYS A 305 23.35 51.77 -71.69
CA LYS A 305 22.84 52.80 -72.62
C LYS A 305 23.62 54.11 -72.50
N LEU A 306 23.91 54.59 -71.29
CA LEU A 306 24.73 55.80 -71.09
C LEU A 306 26.16 55.65 -71.64
N ASP A 307 26.74 54.45 -71.56
CA ASP A 307 28.10 54.16 -72.04
C ASP A 307 28.16 54.03 -73.59
N ASN A 308 27.08 53.53 -74.22
CA ASN A 308 26.96 53.43 -75.68
C ASN A 308 26.47 54.72 -76.37
N GLU A 309 25.66 55.55 -75.70
CA GLU A 309 25.09 56.80 -76.23
C GLU A 309 25.89 58.05 -75.83
N SER A 310 27.22 57.93 -75.70
CA SER A 310 28.13 59.04 -75.37
C SER A 310 28.10 60.22 -76.38
N SER A 311 27.32 60.12 -77.47
CA SER A 311 27.22 61.13 -78.53
C SER A 311 25.93 61.97 -78.53
N VAL A 312 24.95 61.71 -77.66
CA VAL A 312 23.68 62.46 -77.69
C VAL A 312 23.40 63.10 -76.33
N LEU A 313 23.12 64.41 -76.33
CA LEU A 313 22.67 65.13 -75.14
C LEU A 313 21.36 64.48 -74.66
N MET A 314 21.37 63.85 -73.48
CA MET A 314 20.18 63.22 -72.91
C MET A 314 19.04 64.24 -72.79
N ASN A 315 17.82 63.84 -73.15
CA ASN A 315 16.65 64.71 -73.04
C ASN A 315 16.36 65.03 -71.56
N PRO A 316 15.90 66.26 -71.23
CA PRO A 316 15.64 66.66 -69.84
C PRO A 316 14.65 65.75 -69.10
N GLU A 317 13.76 65.12 -69.85
CA GLU A 317 12.71 64.22 -69.37
C GLU A 317 13.24 62.84 -68.98
N GLU A 318 14.24 62.32 -69.69
CA GLU A 318 14.93 61.05 -69.37
C GLU A 318 15.80 61.21 -68.12
N LEU A 319 16.45 62.37 -67.98
CA LEU A 319 17.25 62.70 -66.80
C LEU A 319 16.39 62.96 -65.55
N ALA A 320 15.16 63.45 -65.74
CA ALA A 320 14.17 63.57 -64.66
C ALA A 320 13.61 62.19 -64.24
N ALA A 321 13.35 61.29 -65.20
CA ALA A 321 12.92 59.92 -64.93
C ALA A 321 13.97 59.13 -64.14
N LEU A 322 15.25 59.20 -64.54
CA LEU A 322 16.37 58.58 -63.81
C LEU A 322 16.51 59.12 -62.38
N ARG A 323 16.28 60.42 -62.16
CA ARG A 323 16.29 61.01 -60.80
C ARG A 323 15.11 60.55 -59.94
N ALA A 324 13.94 60.33 -60.53
CA ALA A 324 12.78 59.77 -59.84
C ALA A 324 12.96 58.28 -59.51
N GLU A 325 13.63 57.52 -60.38
CA GLU A 325 13.99 56.13 -60.11
C GLU A 325 15.08 56.01 -59.02
N LEU A 326 16.01 56.96 -58.94
CA LEU A 326 16.99 57.03 -57.86
C LEU A 326 16.35 57.39 -56.51
N SER A 327 15.32 58.25 -56.49
CA SER A 327 14.64 58.60 -55.24
C SER A 327 13.74 57.47 -54.70
N THR A 328 13.10 56.71 -55.60
CA THR A 328 12.33 55.50 -55.25
C THR A 328 13.25 54.37 -54.76
N SER A 329 14.40 54.18 -55.41
CA SER A 329 15.42 53.23 -54.93
C SER A 329 15.98 53.63 -53.54
N ARG A 330 16.12 54.93 -53.28
CA ARG A 330 16.59 55.44 -51.99
C ARG A 330 15.59 55.23 -50.85
N THR A 331 14.30 55.43 -51.11
CA THR A 331 13.23 55.16 -50.13
C THR A 331 13.08 53.67 -49.84
N LEU A 332 13.32 52.81 -50.82
CA LEU A 332 13.36 51.35 -50.62
C LEU A 332 14.53 50.92 -49.72
N ILE A 333 15.72 51.52 -49.90
CA ILE A 333 16.88 51.29 -49.03
C ILE A 333 16.57 51.71 -47.58
N GLU A 334 15.95 52.87 -47.37
CA GLU A 334 15.56 53.35 -46.04
C GLU A 334 14.55 52.40 -45.35
N GLN A 335 13.62 51.82 -46.11
CA GLN A 335 12.68 50.82 -45.60
C GLN A 335 13.41 49.52 -45.18
N HIS A 336 14.38 49.07 -45.97
CA HIS A 336 15.17 47.89 -45.61
C HIS A 336 16.08 48.13 -44.40
N GLU A 337 16.68 49.31 -44.26
CA GLU A 337 17.45 49.69 -43.07
C GLU A 337 16.59 49.68 -41.79
N HIS A 338 15.32 50.07 -41.89
CA HIS A 338 14.36 49.95 -40.79
C HIS A 338 14.10 48.48 -40.41
N THR A 339 13.87 47.60 -41.40
CA THR A 339 13.64 46.17 -41.12
C THR A 339 14.86 45.48 -40.52
N ILE A 340 16.07 45.84 -40.96
CA ILE A 340 17.33 45.34 -40.38
C ILE A 340 17.48 45.81 -38.92
N SER A 341 17.08 47.06 -38.63
CA SER A 341 17.10 47.60 -37.27
C SER A 341 16.10 46.87 -36.35
N GLU A 342 14.91 46.53 -36.84
CA GLU A 342 13.93 45.73 -36.07
C GLU A 342 14.43 44.32 -35.80
N LEU A 343 14.99 43.64 -36.80
CA LEU A 343 15.59 42.31 -36.64
C LEU A 343 16.75 42.36 -35.63
N SER A 344 17.59 43.39 -35.68
CA SER A 344 18.70 43.56 -34.71
C SER A 344 18.18 43.71 -33.28
N ARG A 345 17.09 44.48 -33.09
CA ARG A 345 16.44 44.63 -31.78
C ARG A 345 15.83 43.33 -31.26
N THR A 346 15.29 42.49 -32.15
CA THR A 346 14.80 41.16 -31.76
C THR A 346 15.94 40.21 -31.38
N LYS A 347 17.07 40.25 -32.10
CA LYS A 347 18.28 39.48 -31.80
C LYS A 347 18.81 39.81 -30.39
N GLU A 348 18.96 41.09 -30.08
CA GLU A 348 19.37 41.52 -28.71
C GLU A 348 18.40 41.03 -27.63
N GLY A 349 17.09 40.99 -27.94
CA GLY A 349 16.08 40.48 -27.02
C GLY A 349 16.19 38.97 -26.75
N LEU A 350 16.61 38.19 -27.74
CA LEU A 350 16.87 36.77 -27.59
C LEU A 350 18.19 36.51 -26.85
N GLU A 351 19.24 37.29 -27.13
CA GLU A 351 20.52 37.22 -26.42
C GLU A 351 20.35 37.47 -24.91
N ARG A 352 19.56 38.49 -24.52
CA ARG A 352 19.25 38.74 -23.10
C ARG A 352 18.50 37.59 -22.43
N LYS A 353 17.62 36.89 -23.16
CA LYS A 353 16.92 35.72 -22.62
C LYS A 353 17.86 34.53 -22.44
N ARG A 354 18.81 34.34 -23.37
CA ARG A 354 19.86 33.33 -23.25
C ARG A 354 20.69 33.57 -21.99
N GLU A 355 21.13 34.81 -21.78
CA GLU A 355 21.91 35.20 -20.59
C GLU A 355 21.13 35.00 -19.27
N ASP A 356 19.82 35.29 -19.22
CA ASP A 356 18.98 35.02 -18.03
C ASP A 356 18.86 33.52 -17.73
N LEU A 357 18.75 32.67 -18.76
CA LEU A 357 18.69 31.22 -18.60
C LEU A 357 20.03 30.63 -18.17
N GLU A 358 21.13 31.09 -18.75
CA GLU A 358 22.51 30.72 -18.33
C GLU A 358 22.75 31.13 -16.85
N GLY A 359 22.26 32.30 -16.43
CA GLY A 359 22.31 32.77 -15.04
C GLY A 359 21.51 31.89 -14.06
N ARG A 360 20.33 31.41 -14.47
CA ARG A 360 19.55 30.47 -13.65
C ARG A 360 20.21 29.10 -13.54
N LEU A 361 20.83 28.62 -14.62
CA LEU A 361 21.53 27.34 -14.63
C LEU A 361 22.72 27.37 -13.65
N THR A 362 23.53 28.42 -13.72
CA THR A 362 24.66 28.62 -12.79
C THR A 362 24.22 28.76 -11.33
N THR A 363 23.09 29.42 -11.06
CA THR A 363 22.53 29.49 -9.69
C THR A 363 22.12 28.10 -9.19
N LEU A 364 21.48 27.30 -10.04
CA LEU A 364 21.05 25.95 -9.70
C LEU A 364 22.23 24.99 -9.48
N GLU A 365 23.32 25.18 -10.23
CA GLU A 365 24.59 24.44 -10.03
C GLU A 365 25.20 24.76 -8.65
N LEU A 366 25.21 26.03 -8.23
CA LEU A 366 25.67 26.44 -6.91
C LEU A 366 24.79 25.86 -5.79
N GLU A 367 23.47 25.90 -5.95
CA GLU A 367 22.54 25.29 -4.98
C GLU A 367 22.76 23.77 -4.84
N TYR A 368 23.12 23.09 -5.93
CA TYR A 368 23.47 21.67 -5.91
C TYR A 368 24.78 21.40 -5.16
N GLU A 369 25.82 22.19 -5.43
CA GLU A 369 27.10 22.08 -4.72
C GLU A 369 26.93 22.33 -3.21
N GLU A 370 26.16 23.35 -2.81
CA GLU A 370 25.87 23.60 -1.39
C GLU A 370 25.13 22.43 -0.71
N LEU A 371 24.21 21.78 -1.43
CA LEU A 371 23.44 20.65 -0.90
C LEU A 371 24.30 19.39 -0.79
N LEU A 372 25.18 19.17 -1.76
CA LEU A 372 26.15 18.09 -1.75
C LEU A 372 27.13 18.25 -0.57
N ASP A 373 27.67 19.45 -0.38
CA ASP A 373 28.57 19.75 0.74
C ASP A 373 27.89 19.59 2.10
N LYS A 374 26.62 20.04 2.23
CA LYS A 374 25.81 19.80 3.44
C LYS A 374 25.59 18.32 3.71
N THR A 375 25.30 17.53 2.67
CA THR A 375 25.07 16.09 2.81
C THR A 375 26.35 15.35 3.19
N ILE A 376 27.50 15.75 2.63
CA ILE A 376 28.81 15.19 3.00
C ILE A 376 29.15 15.56 4.45
N ALA A 377 28.89 16.80 4.88
CA ALA A 377 29.08 17.22 6.27
C ALA A 377 28.16 16.45 7.25
N GLU A 378 26.90 16.20 6.87
CA GLU A 378 25.97 15.36 7.65
C GLU A 378 26.43 13.90 7.71
N GLU A 379 27.05 13.36 6.64
CA GLU A 379 27.66 12.02 6.63
C GLU A 379 28.93 11.95 7.50
N GLU A 380 29.70 13.03 7.64
CA GLU A 380 30.90 13.11 8.49
C GLU A 380 30.58 13.34 9.98
N GLU A 381 29.40 13.86 10.35
CA GLU A 381 29.00 14.10 11.75
C GLU A 381 28.38 12.88 12.47
N ASP A 382 27.89 11.86 11.75
CA ASP A 382 27.09 10.76 12.33
C ASP A 382 27.81 9.40 12.34
N ASP A 383 28.81 9.27 13.21
CA ASP A 383 29.67 8.08 13.34
C ASP A 383 29.03 6.87 14.10
N ASP A 384 27.69 6.77 14.26
CA ASP A 384 27.12 5.70 15.13
C ASP A 384 25.73 5.08 14.79
N LYS A 385 25.18 5.20 13.57
CA LYS A 385 23.90 4.50 13.17
C LYS A 385 23.87 3.98 11.71
N THR A 386 24.92 3.28 11.31
CA THR A 386 25.47 3.31 9.95
C THR A 386 25.00 2.27 8.92
N VAL A 387 23.80 1.65 9.00
CA VAL A 387 23.40 0.66 7.96
C VAL A 387 22.02 0.92 7.35
N LYS A 388 20.99 1.21 8.15
CA LYS A 388 19.63 1.38 7.61
C LYS A 388 19.35 2.79 7.06
N ILE A 389 20.03 3.80 7.59
CA ILE A 389 19.91 5.18 7.08
C ILE A 389 20.74 5.33 5.80
N ALA A 390 21.92 4.70 5.74
CA ALA A 390 22.80 4.70 4.58
C ALA A 390 22.12 4.14 3.30
N GLU A 391 21.37 3.04 3.39
CA GLU A 391 20.61 2.51 2.25
C GLU A 391 19.52 3.48 1.78
N THR A 392 18.80 4.12 2.71
CA THR A 392 17.75 5.10 2.34
C THR A 392 18.31 6.40 1.77
N VAL A 393 19.45 6.86 2.27
CA VAL A 393 20.12 8.08 1.79
C VAL A 393 20.77 7.83 0.44
N THR A 394 21.39 6.67 0.22
CA THR A 394 21.94 6.29 -1.09
C THR A 394 20.84 6.12 -2.15
N GLU A 395 19.68 5.56 -1.79
CA GLU A 395 18.54 5.50 -2.71
C GLU A 395 17.98 6.90 -3.06
N LEU A 396 17.92 7.82 -2.10
CA LEU A 396 17.50 9.20 -2.35
C LEU A 396 18.53 9.95 -3.21
N LYS A 397 19.82 9.74 -2.95
CA LYS A 397 20.94 10.27 -3.75
C LYS A 397 20.84 9.83 -5.21
N ASN A 398 20.66 8.53 -5.44
CA ASN A 398 20.53 7.98 -6.79
C ASN A 398 19.29 8.52 -7.52
N LYS A 399 18.15 8.68 -6.82
CA LYS A 399 16.93 9.27 -7.43
C LYS A 399 17.10 10.75 -7.74
N LEU A 400 17.78 11.50 -6.87
CA LEU A 400 18.06 12.92 -7.09
C LEU A 400 19.04 13.11 -8.26
N GLU A 401 20.08 12.28 -8.31
CA GLU A 401 21.07 12.26 -9.40
C GLU A 401 20.44 11.91 -10.75
N LEU A 402 19.53 10.91 -10.79
CA LEU A 402 18.78 10.56 -12.00
C LEU A 402 17.81 11.67 -12.45
N SER A 403 17.13 12.33 -11.51
CA SER A 403 16.25 13.46 -11.83
C SER A 403 17.03 14.67 -12.34
N PHE A 404 18.21 14.92 -11.75
CA PHE A 404 19.09 16.02 -12.12
C PHE A 404 19.74 15.81 -13.48
N THR A 405 20.27 14.62 -13.74
CA THR A 405 20.84 14.25 -15.05
C THR A 405 19.79 14.35 -16.16
N ALA A 406 18.57 13.88 -15.93
CA ALA A 406 17.47 14.02 -16.89
C ALA A 406 17.12 15.49 -17.18
N LYS A 407 17.09 16.35 -16.16
CA LYS A 407 16.86 17.80 -16.35
C LYS A 407 18.01 18.49 -17.10
N LYS A 408 19.25 18.14 -16.75
CA LYS A 408 20.45 18.66 -17.43
C LYS A 408 20.46 18.27 -18.91
N GLU A 409 20.14 17.02 -19.23
CA GLU A 409 20.05 16.56 -20.63
C GLU A 409 18.93 17.26 -21.41
N MET A 410 17.79 17.54 -20.77
CA MET A 410 16.69 18.26 -21.41
C MET A 410 17.07 19.70 -21.72
N GLN A 411 17.67 20.41 -20.77
CA GLN A 411 18.12 21.79 -20.95
C GLN A 411 19.27 21.88 -21.95
N GLN A 412 20.19 20.90 -21.95
CA GLN A 412 21.28 20.83 -22.92
C GLN A 412 20.74 20.67 -24.35
N LYS A 413 19.71 19.84 -24.56
CA LYS A 413 19.05 19.70 -25.87
C LYS A 413 18.42 21.00 -26.33
N GLU A 414 17.73 21.72 -25.44
CA GLU A 414 17.13 23.02 -25.78
C GLU A 414 18.20 24.06 -26.16
N ILE A 415 19.34 24.07 -25.46
CA ILE A 415 20.49 24.92 -25.80
C ILE A 415 21.05 24.55 -27.18
N ASP A 416 21.19 23.27 -27.49
CA ASP A 416 21.76 22.83 -28.76
C ASP A 416 20.82 23.10 -29.94
N GLU A 417 19.50 22.96 -29.74
CA GLU A 417 18.49 23.38 -30.71
C GLU A 417 18.57 24.89 -30.99
N LEU A 418 18.63 25.72 -29.94
CA LEU A 418 18.78 27.18 -30.09
C LEU A 418 20.10 27.57 -30.78
N LYS A 419 21.20 26.85 -30.55
CA LYS A 419 22.47 27.08 -31.25
C LYS A 419 22.33 26.81 -32.75
N THR A 420 21.69 25.70 -33.13
CA THR A 420 21.49 25.39 -34.55
C THR A 420 20.60 26.44 -35.25
N GLU A 421 19.57 26.92 -34.56
CA GLU A 421 18.71 27.98 -35.09
C GLU A 421 19.47 29.32 -35.23
N LEU A 422 20.31 29.65 -34.24
CA LEU A 422 21.19 30.83 -34.31
C LEU A 422 22.15 30.73 -35.50
N GLU A 423 22.79 29.58 -35.72
CA GLU A 423 23.74 29.37 -36.82
C GLU A 423 23.07 29.57 -38.18
N LEU A 424 21.88 28.98 -38.39
CA LEU A 424 21.09 29.19 -39.61
C LEU A 424 20.74 30.67 -39.83
N LYS A 425 20.32 31.38 -38.77
CA LYS A 425 20.02 32.82 -38.84
C LYS A 425 21.26 33.67 -39.11
N THR A 426 22.41 33.24 -38.61
CA THR A 426 23.68 33.92 -38.83
C THR A 426 24.12 33.77 -40.30
N ASP A 427 23.94 32.59 -40.89
CA ASP A 427 24.19 32.34 -42.32
C ASP A 427 23.26 33.15 -43.23
N GLU A 428 21.97 33.24 -42.89
CA GLU A 428 21.01 34.10 -43.60
C GLU A 428 21.43 35.58 -43.55
N TYR A 429 21.86 36.07 -42.38
CA TYR A 429 22.37 37.43 -42.22
C TYR A 429 23.63 37.67 -43.07
N HIS A 430 24.57 36.74 -43.10
CA HIS A 430 25.79 36.87 -43.91
C HIS A 430 25.49 36.91 -45.41
N LYS A 431 24.55 36.09 -45.90
CA LYS A 431 24.10 36.09 -47.31
C LYS A 431 23.47 37.43 -47.70
N LEU A 432 22.58 37.96 -46.85
CA LEU A 432 21.93 39.26 -47.11
C LEU A 432 22.94 40.42 -47.01
N SER A 433 23.86 40.37 -46.06
CA SER A 433 24.91 41.37 -45.91
C SER A 433 25.86 41.42 -47.12
N SER A 434 26.27 40.26 -47.65
CA SER A 434 27.12 40.22 -48.85
C SER A 434 26.40 40.79 -50.08
N ALA A 435 25.14 40.41 -50.29
CA ALA A 435 24.33 40.94 -51.37
C ALA A 435 24.17 42.48 -51.28
N LEU A 436 24.03 43.01 -50.06
CA LEU A 436 23.92 44.44 -49.81
C LEU A 436 25.25 45.18 -50.07
N THR A 437 26.39 44.56 -49.75
CA THR A 437 27.72 45.12 -50.09
C THR A 437 27.97 45.14 -51.60
N ASP A 438 27.52 44.11 -52.32
CA ASP A 438 27.67 44.03 -53.78
C ASP A 438 26.82 45.09 -54.48
N LEU A 439 25.58 45.31 -54.02
CA LEU A 439 24.70 46.39 -54.48
C LEU A 439 25.28 47.78 -54.22
N LYS A 440 25.84 48.02 -53.03
CA LYS A 440 26.52 49.30 -52.72
C LYS A 440 27.69 49.55 -53.66
N ARG A 441 28.51 48.53 -53.93
CA ARG A 441 29.65 48.61 -54.84
C ARG A 441 29.23 48.91 -56.28
N ALA A 442 28.17 48.27 -56.76
CA ALA A 442 27.60 48.56 -58.09
C ALA A 442 27.07 50.00 -58.19
N ASN A 443 26.46 50.51 -57.11
CA ASN A 443 25.92 51.86 -57.06
C ASN A 443 27.02 52.95 -57.02
N GLU A 444 28.11 52.69 -56.29
CA GLU A 444 29.30 53.56 -56.31
C GLU A 444 29.98 53.58 -57.68
N GLN A 445 30.08 52.43 -58.35
CA GLN A 445 30.60 52.35 -59.73
C GLN A 445 29.75 53.18 -60.71
N LEU A 446 28.43 53.16 -60.53
CA LEU A 446 27.48 53.99 -61.27
C LEU A 446 27.68 55.49 -61.07
N GLN A 447 27.87 55.90 -59.81
CA GLN A 447 28.15 57.28 -59.47
C GLN A 447 29.48 57.77 -60.04
N VAL A 448 30.53 56.92 -60.04
CA VAL A 448 31.84 57.25 -60.61
C VAL A 448 31.79 57.35 -62.14
N ALA A 449 31.02 56.48 -62.81
CA ALA A 449 30.80 56.52 -64.26
C ALA A 449 30.02 57.77 -64.69
N LEU A 450 29.04 58.21 -63.90
CA LEU A 450 28.32 59.48 -64.10
C LEU A 450 29.17 60.73 -63.83
N ALA A 451 30.22 60.63 -63.01
CA ALA A 451 31.07 61.76 -62.62
C ALA A 451 32.28 61.99 -63.54
N ASN A 452 32.77 60.96 -64.25
CA ASN A 452 33.96 61.04 -65.09
C ASN A 452 33.62 60.92 -66.58
N GLN A 453 33.27 62.04 -67.21
CA GLN A 453 33.40 62.19 -68.66
C GLN A 453 34.49 63.21 -69.02
N PRO A 454 35.57 62.76 -69.68
CA PRO A 454 36.36 63.60 -70.56
C PRO A 454 36.41 63.08 -72.01
N LYS A 455 36.44 64.07 -72.90
CA LYS A 455 36.50 63.99 -74.38
C LYS A 455 37.89 63.60 -74.88
N ASN A 456 37.98 62.71 -75.89
CA ASN A 456 38.68 62.97 -77.17
C ASN A 456 38.82 61.73 -78.09
N SER A 457 38.65 62.03 -79.39
CA SER A 457 39.15 61.44 -80.66
C SER A 457 40.33 60.44 -80.61
N ALA A 458 40.57 59.53 -81.56
CA ALA A 458 39.98 59.14 -82.86
C ALA A 458 40.71 57.88 -83.38
N ASP A 459 40.14 57.29 -84.44
CA ASP A 459 40.79 56.56 -85.55
C ASP A 459 41.08 55.05 -85.38
N MET A 460 40.65 54.26 -86.38
CA MET A 460 41.23 52.99 -86.87
C MET A 460 40.22 52.26 -87.81
N THR A 461 40.37 52.46 -89.12
CA THR A 461 39.46 52.00 -90.19
C THR A 461 39.79 50.62 -90.79
N GLU A 462 40.63 49.79 -90.14
CA GLU A 462 41.02 48.48 -90.71
C GLU A 462 40.77 47.26 -89.82
N LYS A 463 40.50 47.43 -88.51
CA LYS A 463 40.07 46.33 -87.60
C LYS A 463 38.56 46.02 -87.68
N GLU A 464 37.77 46.89 -88.29
CA GLU A 464 36.31 46.74 -88.39
C GLU A 464 35.88 45.61 -89.32
N LYS A 465 36.62 45.32 -90.40
CA LYS A 465 36.19 44.33 -91.41
C LYS A 465 36.39 42.87 -90.98
N ASP A 466 37.35 42.59 -90.10
CA ASP A 466 37.54 41.25 -89.51
C ASP A 466 36.66 41.04 -88.27
N MET A 467 36.42 42.09 -87.47
CA MET A 467 35.41 42.08 -86.41
C MET A 467 33.98 41.94 -86.96
N GLU A 468 33.69 42.42 -88.16
CA GLU A 468 32.37 42.27 -88.81
C GLU A 468 32.10 40.81 -89.24
N ARG A 469 33.14 40.06 -89.64
CA ARG A 469 33.04 38.63 -89.95
C ARG A 469 32.87 37.79 -88.69
N MET A 470 33.62 38.12 -87.64
CA MET A 470 33.47 37.52 -86.31
C MET A 470 32.10 37.85 -85.70
N ARG A 471 31.62 39.09 -85.86
CA ARG A 471 30.26 39.54 -85.48
C ARG A 471 29.18 38.81 -86.24
N LYS A 472 29.33 38.57 -87.55
CA LYS A 472 28.35 37.77 -88.32
C LYS A 472 28.31 36.31 -87.87
N SER A 473 29.46 35.70 -87.57
CA SER A 473 29.51 34.35 -86.99
C SER A 473 28.87 34.29 -85.60
N MET A 474 29.16 35.26 -84.74
CA MET A 474 28.60 35.35 -83.39
C MET A 474 27.12 35.70 -83.41
N ALA A 475 26.67 36.54 -84.35
CA ALA A 475 25.26 36.87 -84.57
C ALA A 475 24.48 35.66 -85.09
N GLN A 476 25.07 34.82 -85.95
CA GLN A 476 24.45 33.57 -86.39
C GLN A 476 24.31 32.59 -85.22
N GLN A 477 25.35 32.44 -84.39
CA GLN A 477 25.26 31.61 -83.18
C GLN A 477 24.22 32.14 -82.20
N LEU A 478 24.14 33.46 -81.99
CA LEU A 478 23.11 34.07 -81.15
C LEU A 478 21.70 33.84 -81.71
N ALA A 479 21.52 33.91 -83.04
CA ALA A 479 20.24 33.60 -83.68
C ALA A 479 19.85 32.12 -83.49
N ASP A 480 20.79 31.18 -83.62
CA ASP A 480 20.55 29.77 -83.36
C ASP A 480 20.24 29.50 -81.88
N PHE A 481 20.92 30.22 -80.96
CA PHE A 481 20.59 30.20 -79.52
C PHE A 481 19.21 30.80 -79.23
N GLU A 482 18.78 31.84 -79.94
CA GLU A 482 17.44 32.39 -79.79
C GLU A 482 16.36 31.42 -80.28
N VAL A 483 16.61 30.70 -81.38
CA VAL A 483 15.70 29.65 -81.87
C VAL A 483 15.62 28.51 -80.86
N MET A 484 16.76 28.07 -80.31
CA MET A 484 16.81 27.05 -79.26
C MET A 484 16.12 27.52 -77.98
N LYS A 485 16.33 28.77 -77.56
CA LYS A 485 15.66 29.39 -76.41
C LYS A 485 14.15 29.44 -76.62
N LYS A 486 13.66 29.82 -77.81
CA LYS A 486 12.23 29.83 -78.13
C LYS A 486 11.64 28.41 -78.13
N ALA A 487 12.40 27.40 -78.59
CA ALA A 487 11.98 26.01 -78.53
C ALA A 487 11.89 25.50 -77.08
N LEU A 488 12.90 25.78 -76.25
CA LEU A 488 12.92 25.43 -74.82
C LEU A 488 11.84 26.17 -74.03
N MET A 489 11.60 27.45 -74.31
CA MET A 489 10.51 28.23 -73.69
C MET A 489 9.14 27.64 -74.03
N ARG A 490 8.92 27.20 -75.28
CA ARG A 490 7.68 26.48 -75.64
C ARG A 490 7.55 25.14 -74.93
N ASP A 491 8.63 24.36 -74.83
CA ASP A 491 8.56 23.07 -74.13
C ASP A 491 8.31 23.25 -72.63
N LEU A 492 8.93 24.27 -72.01
CA LEU A 492 8.67 24.64 -70.62
C LEU A 492 7.24 25.13 -70.43
N GLN A 493 6.73 25.97 -71.33
CA GLN A 493 5.35 26.45 -71.27
C GLN A 493 4.35 25.31 -71.40
N ASN A 494 4.56 24.39 -72.34
CA ASN A 494 3.72 23.19 -72.50
C ASN A 494 3.75 22.29 -71.24
N ARG A 495 4.91 22.15 -70.58
CA ARG A 495 5.01 21.41 -69.31
C ARG A 495 4.29 22.11 -68.18
N CYS A 496 4.42 23.43 -68.06
CA CYS A 496 3.70 24.21 -67.05
C CYS A 496 2.19 24.13 -67.27
N GLU A 497 1.71 24.25 -68.51
CA GLU A 497 0.28 24.07 -68.85
C GLU A 497 -0.19 22.67 -68.46
N LYS A 498 0.61 21.63 -68.68
CA LYS A 498 0.27 20.27 -68.26
C LYS A 498 0.24 20.09 -66.75
N VAL A 499 1.14 20.73 -66.01
CA VAL A 499 1.14 20.71 -64.54
C VAL A 499 -0.11 21.39 -64.00
N VAL A 500 -0.48 22.56 -64.55
CA VAL A 500 -1.70 23.28 -64.16
C VAL A 500 -2.96 22.45 -64.46
N GLU A 501 -3.06 21.80 -65.63
CA GLU A 501 -4.16 20.87 -65.92
C GLU A 501 -4.23 19.72 -64.91
N LEU A 502 -3.09 19.15 -64.53
CA LEU A 502 -3.02 18.08 -63.54
C LEU A 502 -3.43 18.57 -62.15
N GLU A 503 -3.00 19.77 -61.73
CA GLU A 503 -3.42 20.38 -60.46
C GLU A 503 -4.92 20.64 -60.42
N ILE A 504 -5.51 21.17 -61.49
CA ILE A 504 -6.96 21.36 -61.60
C ILE A 504 -7.68 20.02 -61.46
N SER A 505 -7.23 18.97 -62.15
CA SER A 505 -7.84 17.63 -62.05
C SER A 505 -7.69 17.01 -60.65
N LEU A 506 -6.57 17.29 -59.96
CA LEU A 506 -6.33 16.84 -58.60
C LEU A 506 -7.27 17.55 -57.61
N ASP A 507 -7.50 18.84 -57.81
CA ASP A 507 -8.41 19.61 -56.97
C ASP A 507 -9.88 19.25 -57.24
N GLU A 508 -10.27 19.00 -58.49
CA GLU A 508 -11.59 18.46 -58.82
C GLU A 508 -11.84 17.10 -58.16
N THR A 509 -10.86 16.20 -58.18
CA THR A 509 -10.98 14.88 -57.50
C THR A 509 -11.00 15.00 -55.97
N ARG A 510 -10.24 15.93 -55.39
CA ARG A 510 -10.32 16.26 -53.95
C ARG A 510 -11.68 16.83 -53.57
N GLU A 511 -12.24 17.70 -54.39
CA GLU A 511 -13.57 18.28 -54.15
C GLU A 511 -14.67 17.22 -54.25
N GLN A 512 -14.59 16.32 -55.23
CA GLN A 512 -15.49 15.17 -55.34
C GLN A 512 -15.38 14.25 -54.12
N TYR A 513 -14.18 13.94 -53.64
CA TYR A 513 -13.97 13.13 -52.43
C TYR A 513 -14.56 13.82 -51.19
N ASN A 514 -14.31 15.12 -51.02
CA ASN A 514 -14.89 15.92 -49.93
C ASN A 514 -16.42 15.98 -50.01
N ASN A 515 -16.99 16.07 -51.21
CA ASN A 515 -18.44 16.06 -51.42
C ASN A 515 -19.05 14.70 -51.11
N VAL A 516 -18.39 13.59 -51.43
CA VAL A 516 -18.81 12.24 -51.02
C VAL A 516 -18.70 12.06 -49.50
N LEU A 517 -17.65 12.60 -48.86
CA LEU A 517 -17.50 12.57 -47.40
C LEU A 517 -18.59 13.37 -46.69
N ARG A 518 -18.99 14.52 -47.26
CA ARG A 518 -20.12 15.34 -46.78
C ARG A 518 -21.48 14.71 -47.09
N ALA A 519 -21.64 14.01 -48.22
CA ALA A 519 -22.89 13.35 -48.62
C ALA A 519 -23.11 12.00 -47.90
N SER A 520 -22.04 11.29 -47.55
CA SER A 520 -22.05 10.11 -46.67
C SER A 520 -22.43 10.47 -45.22
N ASN A 521 -22.53 11.76 -44.92
CA ASN A 521 -22.81 12.28 -43.60
C ASN A 521 -24.33 12.42 -43.36
N ASN A 522 -25.03 11.29 -43.30
CA ASN A 522 -26.43 11.29 -42.92
C ASN A 522 -26.53 11.77 -41.46
N LYS A 523 -27.20 12.92 -41.22
CA LYS A 523 -27.40 13.51 -39.88
C LYS A 523 -27.89 12.50 -38.83
N ALA A 524 -28.61 11.45 -39.25
CA ALA A 524 -29.04 10.36 -38.38
C ALA A 524 -27.89 9.41 -37.96
N GLN A 525 -26.95 9.10 -38.86
CA GLN A 525 -25.75 8.33 -38.54
C GLN A 525 -24.80 9.12 -37.63
N GLN A 526 -24.63 10.42 -37.87
CA GLN A 526 -23.84 11.30 -36.99
C GLN A 526 -24.37 11.33 -35.56
N LYS A 527 -25.70 11.43 -35.38
CA LYS A 527 -26.32 11.36 -34.04
C LYS A 527 -26.14 10.00 -33.38
N LYS A 528 -26.18 8.90 -34.15
CA LYS A 528 -25.91 7.54 -33.62
C LYS A 528 -24.43 7.37 -33.24
N MET A 529 -23.50 7.86 -34.06
CA MET A 529 -22.07 7.85 -33.77
C MET A 529 -21.78 8.65 -32.49
N ALA A 530 -22.28 9.88 -32.39
CA ALA A 530 -22.11 10.69 -31.18
C ALA A 530 -22.73 10.06 -29.93
N PHE A 531 -23.86 9.37 -30.07
CA PHE A 531 -24.47 8.63 -28.95
C PHE A 531 -23.61 7.43 -28.53
N LEU A 532 -23.09 6.67 -29.49
CA LEU A 532 -22.21 5.53 -29.23
C LEU A 532 -20.89 5.98 -28.61
N GLU A 533 -20.27 7.04 -29.13
CA GLU A 533 -19.05 7.65 -28.59
C GLU A 533 -19.25 8.04 -27.12
N ARG A 534 -20.36 8.72 -26.79
CA ARG A 534 -20.67 9.12 -25.41
C ARG A 534 -20.92 7.93 -24.49
N ASN A 535 -21.55 6.87 -24.98
CA ASN A 535 -21.77 5.65 -24.22
C ASN A 535 -20.45 4.91 -23.98
N LEU A 536 -19.58 4.87 -24.98
CA LEU A 536 -18.26 4.24 -24.91
C LEU A 536 -17.35 5.00 -23.95
N GLU A 537 -17.41 6.33 -23.96
CA GLU A 537 -16.73 7.21 -23.00
C GLU A 537 -17.22 7.01 -21.57
N GLN A 538 -18.55 6.93 -21.37
CA GLN A 538 -19.14 6.58 -20.06
C GLN A 538 -18.68 5.20 -19.58
N LEU A 539 -18.71 4.19 -20.45
CA LEU A 539 -18.27 2.83 -20.10
C LEU A 539 -16.78 2.81 -19.73
N THR A 540 -15.97 3.57 -20.47
CA THR A 540 -14.52 3.69 -20.22
C THR A 540 -14.25 4.36 -18.87
N ASN A 541 -15.01 5.39 -18.51
CA ASN A 541 -14.89 6.05 -17.20
C ASN A 541 -15.30 5.12 -16.05
N VAL A 542 -16.39 4.36 -16.21
CA VAL A 542 -16.80 3.35 -15.22
C VAL A 542 -15.75 2.24 -15.10
N GLN A 543 -15.18 1.79 -16.22
CA GLN A 543 -14.09 0.82 -16.21
C GLN A 543 -12.85 1.35 -15.50
N LYS A 544 -12.46 2.62 -15.74
CA LYS A 544 -11.34 3.26 -15.06
C LYS A 544 -11.59 3.32 -13.54
N GLN A 545 -12.76 3.78 -13.11
CA GLN A 545 -13.15 3.81 -11.70
C GLN A 545 -13.12 2.42 -11.05
N LEU A 546 -13.62 1.39 -11.74
CA LEU A 546 -13.60 0.02 -11.23
C LEU A 546 -12.17 -0.54 -11.10
N VAL A 547 -11.27 -0.20 -12.04
CA VAL A 547 -9.86 -0.60 -11.96
C VAL A 547 -9.17 0.09 -10.80
N GLU A 548 -9.43 1.39 -10.61
CA GLU A 548 -8.87 2.21 -9.55
C GLU A 548 -9.34 1.73 -8.16
N GLN A 549 -10.64 1.49 -8.00
CA GLN A 549 -11.24 0.87 -6.80
C GLN A 549 -10.66 -0.52 -6.52
N ASN A 550 -10.50 -1.37 -7.54
CA ASN A 550 -9.87 -2.68 -7.35
C ASN A 550 -8.41 -2.56 -6.92
N SER A 551 -7.67 -1.56 -7.41
CA SER A 551 -6.30 -1.31 -6.97
C SER A 551 -6.24 -0.87 -5.51
N SER A 552 -7.13 0.03 -5.10
CA SER A 552 -7.26 0.53 -3.73
C SER A 552 -7.63 -0.61 -2.78
N LEU A 553 -8.66 -1.41 -3.11
CA LEU A 553 -9.06 -2.56 -2.31
C LEU A 553 -7.93 -3.58 -2.15
N LYS A 554 -7.10 -3.81 -3.19
CA LYS A 554 -5.92 -4.68 -3.08
C LYS A 554 -4.89 -4.14 -2.09
N LYS A 555 -4.66 -2.82 -2.06
CA LYS A 555 -3.76 -2.18 -1.08
C LYS A 555 -4.31 -2.31 0.33
N GLU A 556 -5.60 -2.04 0.53
CA GLU A 556 -6.26 -2.20 1.82
C GLU A 556 -6.18 -3.64 2.35
N VAL A 557 -6.42 -4.62 1.47
CA VAL A 557 -6.26 -6.04 1.81
C VAL A 557 -4.83 -6.35 2.22
N ALA A 558 -3.82 -5.87 1.48
CA ALA A 558 -2.42 -6.11 1.82
C ALA A 558 -2.01 -5.48 3.17
N ILE A 559 -2.55 -4.31 3.50
CA ILE A 559 -2.34 -3.66 4.82
C ILE A 559 -3.04 -4.45 5.93
N ALA A 560 -4.28 -4.90 5.68
CA ALA A 560 -5.04 -5.72 6.63
C ALA A 560 -4.34 -7.07 6.88
N GLU A 561 -3.80 -7.70 5.85
CA GLU A 561 -3.02 -8.94 5.95
C GLU A 561 -1.74 -8.73 6.77
N ARG A 562 -0.98 -7.65 6.53
CA ARG A 562 0.20 -7.31 7.35
C ARG A 562 -0.16 -7.09 8.82
N LYS A 563 -1.24 -6.37 9.11
CA LYS A 563 -1.74 -6.19 10.49
C LYS A 563 -2.18 -7.51 11.12
N LEU A 564 -2.83 -8.37 10.36
CA LEU A 564 -3.28 -9.68 10.82
C LEU A 564 -2.10 -10.60 11.14
N LEU A 565 -1.05 -10.61 10.31
CA LEU A 565 0.18 -11.35 10.58
C LEU A 565 0.84 -10.87 11.88
N ALA A 566 1.01 -9.56 12.06
CA ALA A 566 1.57 -9.00 13.30
C ALA A 566 0.74 -9.37 14.55
N ARG A 567 -0.59 -9.40 14.43
CA ARG A 567 -1.49 -9.85 15.51
C ARG A 567 -1.35 -11.34 15.78
N ASN A 568 -1.23 -12.17 14.75
CA ASN A 568 -1.02 -13.61 14.89
C ASN A 568 0.32 -13.94 15.54
N GLU A 569 1.39 -13.22 15.20
CA GLU A 569 2.69 -13.36 15.87
C GLU A 569 2.60 -13.03 17.36
N ARG A 570 1.85 -11.98 17.72
CA ARG A 570 1.58 -11.64 19.12
C ARG A 570 0.79 -12.75 19.83
N ILE A 571 -0.23 -13.29 19.18
CA ILE A 571 -1.03 -14.40 19.74
C ILE A 571 -0.13 -15.62 19.97
N GLN A 572 0.68 -16.02 19.00
CA GLN A 572 1.62 -17.14 19.15
C GLN A 572 2.63 -16.93 20.29
N SER A 573 3.17 -15.71 20.44
CA SER A 573 4.06 -15.39 21.56
C SER A 573 3.35 -15.52 22.90
N LEU A 574 2.10 -15.03 23.02
CA LEU A 574 1.30 -15.15 24.24
C LEU A 574 0.90 -16.60 24.53
N GLU A 575 0.58 -17.39 23.50
CA GLU A 575 0.29 -18.82 23.63
C GLU A 575 1.52 -19.59 24.12
N SER A 576 2.71 -19.28 23.60
CA SER A 576 3.97 -19.88 24.08
C SER A 576 4.22 -19.56 25.54
N LEU A 577 4.06 -18.30 25.96
CA LEU A 577 4.21 -17.89 27.36
C LEU A 577 3.19 -18.56 28.27
N LEU A 578 1.95 -18.73 27.79
CA LEU A 578 0.90 -19.43 28.53
C LEU A 578 1.19 -20.92 28.68
N GLN A 579 1.71 -21.56 27.63
CA GLN A 579 2.16 -22.96 27.68
C GLN A 579 3.29 -23.13 28.68
N GLU A 580 4.32 -22.28 28.65
CA GLU A 580 5.41 -22.32 29.63
C GLU A 580 4.91 -22.13 31.07
N ALA A 581 3.94 -21.24 31.30
CA ALA A 581 3.33 -21.04 32.60
C ALA A 581 2.55 -22.29 33.07
N GLN A 582 1.82 -22.95 32.16
CA GLN A 582 1.12 -24.21 32.45
C GLN A 582 2.10 -25.33 32.78
N ASP A 583 3.19 -25.48 32.02
CA ASP A 583 4.21 -26.51 32.25
C ASP A 583 4.90 -26.31 33.61
N LYS A 584 5.20 -25.05 33.98
CA LYS A 584 5.73 -24.71 35.32
C LYS A 584 4.75 -25.10 36.43
N LEU A 585 3.45 -24.84 36.25
CA LEU A 585 2.42 -25.21 37.22
C LEU A 585 2.29 -26.73 37.35
N ILE A 586 2.32 -27.47 36.24
CA ILE A 586 2.29 -28.93 36.23
C ILE A 586 3.51 -29.49 36.97
N ALA A 587 4.71 -28.95 36.69
CA ALA A 587 5.93 -29.35 37.38
C ALA A 587 5.87 -29.07 38.89
N GLN A 588 5.29 -27.94 39.31
CA GLN A 588 5.07 -27.65 40.73
C GLN A 588 4.07 -28.62 41.37
N ASN A 589 2.95 -28.92 40.70
CA ASN A 589 1.98 -29.91 41.18
C ASN A 589 2.59 -31.30 41.33
N GLN A 590 3.39 -31.75 40.36
CA GLN A 590 4.11 -33.02 40.45
C GLN A 590 5.08 -33.05 41.64
N ARG A 591 5.77 -31.95 41.93
CA ARG A 591 6.63 -31.84 43.12
C ARG A 591 5.84 -31.93 44.41
N PHE A 592 4.69 -31.24 44.50
CA PHE A 592 3.82 -31.33 45.68
C PHE A 592 3.25 -32.74 45.87
N GLU A 593 2.86 -33.40 44.78
CA GLU A 593 2.34 -34.77 44.81
C GLU A 593 3.42 -35.77 45.26
N ALA A 594 4.66 -35.62 44.77
CA ALA A 594 5.80 -36.40 45.24
C ALA A 594 6.11 -36.17 46.72
N GLN A 595 6.02 -34.93 47.21
CA GLN A 595 6.18 -34.62 48.63
C GLN A 595 5.06 -35.25 49.48
N LEU A 596 3.81 -35.18 49.04
CA LEU A 596 2.68 -35.83 49.70
C LEU A 596 2.84 -37.35 49.75
N GLN A 597 3.33 -37.95 48.66
CA GLN A 597 3.61 -39.38 48.60
C GLN A 597 4.71 -39.78 49.59
N SER A 598 5.81 -39.02 49.66
CA SER A 598 6.88 -39.23 50.66
C SER A 598 6.36 -39.15 52.10
N VAL A 599 5.43 -38.22 52.38
CA VAL A 599 4.78 -38.12 53.70
C VAL A 599 3.87 -39.33 53.97
N ARG A 600 3.08 -39.77 52.99
CA ARG A 600 2.25 -40.98 53.11
C ARG A 600 3.11 -42.21 53.38
N ASP A 601 4.19 -42.39 52.63
CA ASP A 601 5.12 -43.52 52.80
C ASP A 601 5.77 -43.50 54.19
N ARG A 602 6.17 -42.33 54.72
CA ARG A 602 6.67 -42.20 56.11
C ARG A 602 5.61 -42.55 57.14
N LEU A 603 4.37 -42.12 56.91
CA LEU A 603 3.24 -42.35 57.82
C LEU A 603 2.87 -43.84 57.82
N GLU A 604 2.94 -44.51 56.67
CA GLU A 604 2.75 -45.94 56.52
C GLU A 604 3.90 -46.75 57.13
N GLN A 605 5.15 -46.31 56.97
CA GLN A 605 6.31 -46.88 57.67
C GLN A 605 6.19 -46.74 59.19
N ALA A 606 5.75 -45.58 59.68
CA ALA A 606 5.47 -45.38 61.10
C ALA A 606 4.34 -46.32 61.56
N ARG A 607 3.25 -46.40 60.80
CA ARG A 607 2.14 -47.31 61.07
C ARG A 607 2.59 -48.78 61.12
N CYS A 608 3.46 -49.22 60.22
CA CYS A 608 4.07 -50.55 60.26
C CYS A 608 5.01 -50.74 61.45
N LYS A 609 5.76 -49.71 61.88
CA LYS A 609 6.64 -49.78 63.06
C LYS A 609 5.86 -49.86 64.38
N TYR A 610 4.71 -49.20 64.48
CA TYR A 610 3.92 -49.14 65.71
C TYR A 610 2.80 -50.20 65.80
N LEU A 611 2.28 -50.71 64.68
CA LEU A 611 1.23 -51.75 64.69
C LEU A 611 1.76 -53.20 64.64
N LYS A 612 3.01 -53.43 64.20
CA LYS A 612 3.61 -54.78 64.23
C LYS A 612 3.95 -55.33 65.63
N PRO A 613 4.31 -54.54 66.65
CA PRO A 613 4.62 -55.07 67.98
C PRO A 613 3.38 -55.42 68.84
N LEU A 614 2.16 -55.05 68.41
CA LEU A 614 0.95 -55.14 69.24
C LEU A 614 0.07 -56.38 68.99
N GLY A 615 0.50 -57.33 68.16
CA GLY A 615 -0.14 -58.66 68.08
C GLY A 615 -1.64 -58.68 67.73
N LEU A 616 -2.16 -57.66 67.06
CA LEU A 616 -3.53 -57.65 66.55
C LEU A 616 -3.53 -58.13 65.10
N ASN A 617 -3.69 -59.45 64.93
CA ASN A 617 -4.11 -60.05 63.66
C ASN A 617 -5.57 -59.68 63.41
N ILE A 618 -5.81 -58.68 62.56
CA ILE A 618 -7.09 -58.55 61.88
C ILE A 618 -6.96 -59.34 60.58
N VAL A 619 -7.79 -60.38 60.49
CA VAL A 619 -7.93 -61.33 59.38
C VAL A 619 -8.01 -60.58 58.05
N SER A 620 -7.14 -60.96 57.12
CA SER A 620 -7.23 -60.60 55.72
C SER A 620 -8.19 -61.57 55.02
N GLN A 621 -9.20 -61.09 54.29
CA GLN A 621 -9.53 -61.67 52.98
C GLN A 621 -10.54 -60.85 52.16
N GLU A 622 -10.18 -60.75 50.88
CA GLU A 622 -11.02 -60.54 49.69
C GLU A 622 -11.66 -59.16 49.51
N PHE A 623 -10.99 -58.27 48.75
CA PHE A 623 -11.59 -57.49 47.66
C PHE A 623 -10.48 -56.73 46.91
N ILE A 624 -9.75 -57.43 46.03
CA ILE A 624 -8.92 -56.82 44.99
C ILE A 624 -9.22 -57.58 43.71
N ASP A 625 -10.26 -57.13 43.00
CA ASP A 625 -10.39 -57.17 41.54
C ASP A 625 -11.80 -56.69 41.15
N SER A 626 -11.93 -55.39 40.95
CA SER A 626 -12.94 -54.77 40.05
C SER A 626 -12.61 -53.30 39.82
N PRO A 627 -12.78 -52.78 38.59
CA PRO A 627 -12.31 -51.47 38.19
C PRO A 627 -13.14 -50.37 38.86
N LEU A 628 -12.46 -49.38 39.42
CA LEU A 628 -13.07 -48.20 40.04
C LEU A 628 -13.91 -47.41 39.02
N ILE A 629 -15.23 -47.49 39.18
CA ILE A 629 -16.18 -46.46 38.78
C ILE A 629 -15.88 -45.21 39.64
N PRO A 630 -15.74 -44.01 39.04
CA PRO A 630 -15.40 -42.80 39.78
C PRO A 630 -16.64 -42.25 40.50
N ILE A 631 -16.70 -42.41 41.83
CA ILE A 631 -17.69 -41.71 42.65
C ILE A 631 -17.13 -40.34 43.04
N PHE A 632 -17.66 -39.33 42.33
CA PHE A 632 -18.05 -38.01 42.81
C PHE A 632 -17.57 -37.63 44.23
N CYS A 633 -16.46 -36.88 44.28
CA CYS A 633 -16.21 -35.91 45.33
C CYS A 633 -16.95 -34.62 44.98
N SER A 634 -18.16 -34.45 45.52
CA SER A 634 -18.91 -33.21 45.40
C SER A 634 -18.32 -32.12 46.30
N SER A 635 -17.87 -31.06 45.62
CA SER A 635 -17.88 -29.65 46.03
C SER A 635 -17.07 -29.24 47.27
N SER A 636 -15.77 -28.96 47.06
CA SER A 636 -15.08 -27.90 47.80
C SER A 636 -13.84 -27.36 47.06
N ALA A 637 -13.18 -28.16 46.21
CA ALA A 637 -11.93 -27.75 45.56
C ALA A 637 -12.05 -26.99 44.22
N GLN A 638 -13.25 -26.84 43.65
CA GLN A 638 -13.45 -26.14 42.36
C GLN A 638 -13.89 -24.67 42.50
N LYS A 639 -14.06 -24.14 43.72
CA LYS A 639 -14.36 -22.72 43.94
C LYS A 639 -13.14 -21.79 43.91
N SER A 640 -11.91 -22.32 43.76
CA SER A 640 -10.70 -21.47 43.68
C SER A 640 -10.24 -21.17 42.23
N GLN A 641 -10.64 -21.96 41.23
CA GLN A 641 -10.27 -21.66 39.83
C GLN A 641 -11.15 -20.59 39.15
N ASN A 642 -12.32 -20.28 39.70
CA ASN A 642 -13.18 -19.19 39.20
C ASN A 642 -13.03 -17.88 39.99
N ALA A 643 -12.07 -17.78 40.92
CA ALA A 643 -11.85 -16.59 41.74
C ALA A 643 -10.69 -15.69 41.28
N MET A 644 -9.96 -16.03 40.21
CA MET A 644 -8.95 -15.15 39.59
C MET A 644 -9.45 -14.37 38.35
N ASN A 645 -10.74 -14.43 38.02
CA ASN A 645 -11.35 -13.59 36.97
C ASN A 645 -12.25 -12.47 37.53
N ALA A 646 -12.13 -12.18 38.82
CA ALA A 646 -12.86 -11.11 39.49
C ALA A 646 -11.90 -10.11 40.15
N LEU A 647 -10.98 -9.53 39.37
CA LEU A 647 -10.46 -8.20 39.70
C LEU A 647 -11.15 -7.19 38.78
N ASN A 648 -12.10 -6.51 39.41
CA ASN A 648 -12.86 -5.39 38.88
C ASN A 648 -11.89 -4.23 38.65
N PHE A 649 -11.25 -4.18 37.48
CA PHE A 649 -10.56 -2.95 37.04
C PHE A 649 -11.62 -1.91 36.69
N GLY A 650 -11.53 -0.79 37.39
CA GLY A 650 -12.40 0.36 37.25
C GLY A 650 -12.52 0.83 35.81
N ARG A 651 -13.71 1.37 35.53
CA ARG A 651 -14.10 2.07 34.31
C ARG A 651 -12.99 3.02 33.84
N ILE A 652 -12.43 2.76 32.65
CA ILE A 652 -11.80 3.81 31.84
C ILE A 652 -12.71 4.05 30.64
N ALA A 653 -13.18 5.30 30.56
CA ALA A 653 -14.08 5.81 29.56
C ALA A 653 -13.52 5.59 28.14
N LYS A 654 -14.41 5.22 27.21
CA LYS A 654 -14.15 5.36 25.79
C LYS A 654 -14.08 6.86 25.46
N PRO A 655 -13.09 7.33 24.67
CA PRO A 655 -13.20 8.63 24.04
C PRO A 655 -14.37 8.58 23.06
N MET A 656 -15.24 9.57 23.18
CA MET A 656 -16.26 9.93 22.21
C MET A 656 -15.61 10.05 20.84
N ARG A 657 -16.05 9.25 19.86
CA ARG A 657 -15.79 9.54 18.45
C ARG A 657 -16.62 10.78 18.12
N GLY A 658 -15.97 11.94 18.13
CA GLY A 658 -16.53 13.18 17.59
C GLY A 658 -16.93 12.95 16.14
N GLY A 659 -18.20 13.22 15.85
CA GLY A 659 -18.66 13.41 14.49
C GLY A 659 -18.04 14.69 13.95
N ILE A 660 -17.36 14.57 12.81
CA ILE A 660 -17.25 15.71 11.90
C ILE A 660 -18.59 15.76 11.18
N ALA A 661 -19.35 16.79 11.50
CA ALA A 661 -20.52 17.19 10.75
C ALA A 661 -20.07 17.62 9.35
N VAL A 662 -20.48 16.86 8.34
CA VAL A 662 -20.65 17.38 6.98
C VAL A 662 -22.11 17.19 6.67
N ALA A 663 -22.78 18.32 6.46
CA ALA A 663 -24.19 18.41 6.13
C ALA A 663 -24.42 17.80 4.76
N ASP A 664 -25.38 16.86 4.67
CA ASP A 664 -26.04 16.54 3.42
C ASP A 664 -27.56 16.64 3.65
N ASP A 665 -28.13 17.63 2.98
CA ASP A 665 -29.54 17.72 2.66
C ASP A 665 -29.96 16.46 1.90
N VAL A 666 -30.90 15.70 2.47
CA VAL A 666 -31.64 14.65 1.76
C VAL A 666 -33.10 15.10 1.63
N PRO A 667 -33.65 15.27 0.42
CA PRO A 667 -35.07 15.53 0.22
C PRO A 667 -35.90 14.24 0.41
N PRO A 668 -37.21 14.36 0.71
CA PRO A 668 -37.99 13.26 1.25
C PRO A 668 -38.48 12.28 0.16
N SER A 669 -38.56 11.01 0.54
CA SER A 669 -39.32 9.98 -0.18
C SER A 669 -40.83 10.27 -0.11
N PRO A 670 -41.60 10.09 -1.20
CA PRO A 670 -43.05 10.09 -1.12
C PRO A 670 -43.61 8.68 -0.91
N SER A 671 -44.60 8.64 -0.02
CA SER A 671 -45.42 7.53 0.41
C SER A 671 -46.30 6.95 -0.71
N ALA A 672 -46.54 5.64 -0.57
CA ALA A 672 -47.57 4.77 -1.13
C ALA A 672 -48.78 5.41 -1.86
N LEU A 673 -49.21 4.78 -2.96
CA LEU A 673 -50.61 4.36 -3.18
C LEU A 673 -50.75 3.35 -4.35
N ARG A 674 -51.56 2.32 -4.06
CA ARG A 674 -52.40 1.47 -4.92
C ARG A 674 -51.85 0.17 -5.55
N ASN A 675 -52.25 -0.92 -4.90
CA ASN A 675 -52.74 -2.17 -5.48
C ASN A 675 -53.62 -1.95 -6.72
N VAL A 676 -53.36 -2.68 -7.81
CA VAL A 676 -54.34 -3.33 -8.70
C VAL A 676 -53.67 -4.52 -9.42
N ASP A 677 -54.36 -5.66 -9.37
CA ASP A 677 -54.39 -6.85 -10.24
C ASP A 677 -53.32 -7.96 -10.28
N LYS A 678 -53.85 -9.15 -9.95
CA LYS A 678 -53.42 -10.49 -10.33
C LYS A 678 -53.62 -10.69 -11.84
N ASN A 679 -52.59 -11.14 -12.56
CA ASN A 679 -52.61 -12.34 -13.41
C ASN A 679 -51.36 -12.45 -14.29
N ASP A 680 -50.87 -13.68 -14.41
CA ASP A 680 -50.25 -14.27 -15.62
C ASP A 680 -49.13 -13.53 -16.35
N ARG A 681 -47.90 -14.05 -16.25
CA ARG A 681 -47.24 -14.83 -17.34
C ARG A 681 -45.77 -15.11 -17.03
N ARG A 682 -45.40 -16.38 -17.25
CA ARG A 682 -44.03 -16.80 -17.57
C ARG A 682 -43.46 -15.90 -18.66
N THR A 683 -42.30 -15.30 -18.43
CA THR A 683 -41.47 -14.73 -19.50
C THR A 683 -40.05 -15.23 -19.34
N SER A 684 -39.77 -16.31 -20.08
CA SER A 684 -38.45 -16.70 -20.52
C SER A 684 -37.81 -15.57 -21.32
N TRP A 685 -36.66 -15.11 -20.88
CA TRP A 685 -35.77 -14.30 -21.72
C TRP A 685 -34.69 -15.24 -22.27
N ILE A 686 -34.86 -15.60 -23.54
CA ILE A 686 -33.87 -15.90 -24.59
C ILE A 686 -34.67 -16.52 -25.75
N PRO A 687 -34.82 -15.82 -26.89
CA PRO A 687 -35.43 -16.39 -28.08
C PRO A 687 -34.38 -17.15 -28.89
N GLY A 688 -34.74 -18.36 -29.32
CA GLY A 688 -34.02 -19.10 -30.36
C GLY A 688 -33.41 -20.41 -29.87
N PHE A 689 -34.12 -21.51 -30.13
CA PHE A 689 -33.69 -22.75 -30.78
C PHE A 689 -34.78 -23.80 -30.51
N ARG A 690 -35.27 -24.43 -31.59
CA ARG A 690 -36.41 -25.35 -31.62
C ARG A 690 -36.20 -26.59 -30.76
#